data_AF-A0A8C5AI92-F1
#
_entry.id   AF-A0A8C5AI92-F1
#
_cell.length_a   1.000
_cell.length_b   1.000
_cell.length_c   1.000
_cell.angle_alpha   90.00
_cell.angle_beta   90.00
_cell.angle_gamma   90.00
#
_symmetry.space_group_name_H-M   'P 1'
#
loop_
_entity.id
_entity.type
_entity.pdbx_description
1 polymer ?
#
loop_
_entity_poly.entity_id
_entity_poly.type
_entity_poly.pdbx_seq_one_letter_code
_entity_poly.pdbx_strand_id
1 'polypeptide(L)'
;VDFAVPSAMELDLLCQRVAILEQERAELIRVKEKMEAEFNHKRAKIKELYLSKEEELQRQRASLDGAQADRSALQVQLAQAQADMENIKAVATVSESTKQEAIDQVRSQWQEEVASLQAIMKDTVSEYEEQFHQRLDQERAQWNQYREAVERELAELRRRLTEGQEEENLEDDMKRAQEDAEKLRSVVMPMEKEIAALKARLATSDERVKELEASKVKELNHVLEAEKSCRTDLEMYVAVLNTQKSVLQEDAEKLRKELHEVCHKLELERQQHNQLKHTWQRANDQFLESQRLLMRDMQRIESVLSSEQLRQVEETKKKDQCEEDEMERLSQAQDHQDDEGGDNTEPLDDMSLGQSHEKYQSNHSTHGSMHSLDTEVVTSAPSDPYWDSLRRVQSTDSLGSSLGAPQGLGAYNHKAKSASHLDSESDFGPLVGADCGASDGFSDALSVSSMKLTSSHFLLTKDQEKAIKAMTPEQEETASLLSSISHAPDTAFLPPSGYRLVSDSEWNLLQQEVKNAGRKLGRRCDMCSNYEKQLQVIQGQEAETRDQVKKLQMMLRQANDQLERTMAEKQELEESVKLKSMSKYLLFFFIHNQQRHSEALLAALQQAFGQAKRNTQEQMAVLMQSREQVAEELSRLQRDNDSLKGKHRLHSELQQEEGFLMPGTVQELQPLVAQLREAVVTERTASDHLEERLMAEVLFLKEQIQAEQCLKENLEETLQLEIEGCKEEIASCSSLKTELERVKREREEVELSILSSLSVISTVYYNHRCIMLRAMLSLTLCEDKAQRLQTELDVSEAVQKDFVKLSQNLQMQMERIRQADCLDRIKVILNDTNLTDINQLPDT
;
A
#
# COMPACT_ATOMS: atom_id res chain seq x y z
N VAL A 1 -54.53 136.22 48.28
CA VAL A 1 -54.87 134.91 48.86
C VAL A 1 -53.63 134.44 49.56
N ASP A 2 -53.70 134.33 50.87
CA ASP A 2 -52.53 134.27 51.74
C ASP A 2 -51.82 132.92 51.63
N PHE A 3 -50.49 132.96 51.48
CA PHE A 3 -49.64 131.80 51.72
C PHE A 3 -49.52 131.62 53.23
N ALA A 4 -50.35 130.73 53.79
CA ALA A 4 -50.16 130.24 55.16
C ALA A 4 -48.81 129.50 55.22
N VAL A 5 -47.86 130.04 55.98
CA VAL A 5 -46.62 129.35 56.34
C VAL A 5 -47.00 128.23 57.31
N PRO A 6 -46.66 126.95 57.03
CA PRO A 6 -46.99 125.84 57.93
C PRO A 6 -46.39 126.03 59.32
N SER A 7 -47.07 125.54 60.34
CA SER A 7 -46.51 125.47 61.69
C SER A 7 -45.29 124.55 61.69
N ALA A 8 -44.25 124.87 62.48
CA ALA A 8 -43.07 124.00 62.63
C ALA A 8 -43.47 122.56 63.05
N MET A 9 -44.54 122.44 63.83
CA MET A 9 -45.11 121.16 64.28
C MET A 9 -45.82 120.37 63.17
N GLU A 10 -46.36 121.05 62.14
CA GLU A 10 -46.91 120.38 60.95
C GLU A 10 -45.79 119.91 60.02
N LEU A 11 -44.69 120.67 59.94
CA LEU A 11 -43.51 120.30 59.16
C LEU A 11 -42.82 119.05 59.76
N ASP A 12 -42.67 118.99 61.08
CA ASP A 12 -42.12 117.80 61.76
C ASP A 12 -43.00 116.56 61.58
N LEU A 13 -44.34 116.70 61.64
CA LEU A 13 -45.26 115.58 61.37
C LEU A 13 -45.15 115.09 59.92
N LEU A 14 -44.99 116.02 58.96
CA LEU A 14 -44.75 115.69 57.55
C LEU A 14 -43.40 114.99 57.36
N CYS A 15 -42.33 115.48 57.96
CA CYS A 15 -41.01 114.84 57.94
C CYS A 15 -41.06 113.42 58.53
N GLN A 16 -41.74 113.22 59.66
CA GLN A 16 -41.90 111.90 60.27
C GLN A 16 -42.73 110.96 59.39
N ARG A 17 -43.79 111.47 58.74
CA ARG A 17 -44.60 110.68 57.79
C ARG A 17 -43.82 110.32 56.52
N VAL A 18 -42.99 111.22 56.00
CA VAL A 18 -42.09 110.94 54.87
C VAL A 18 -41.07 109.88 55.24
N ALA A 19 -40.42 109.97 56.41
CA ALA A 19 -39.45 108.97 56.87
C ALA A 19 -40.08 107.56 57.01
N ILE A 20 -41.32 107.46 57.50
CA ILE A 20 -42.07 106.19 57.56
C ILE A 20 -42.35 105.65 56.15
N LEU A 21 -42.82 106.51 55.22
CA LEU A 21 -43.07 106.11 53.83
C LEU A 21 -41.79 105.73 53.08
N GLU A 22 -40.65 106.35 53.39
CA GLU A 22 -39.34 105.98 52.87
C GLU A 22 -38.86 104.63 53.41
N GLN A 23 -39.11 104.33 54.69
CA GLN A 23 -38.87 103.01 55.27
C GLN A 23 -39.76 101.94 54.63
N GLU A 24 -41.07 102.17 54.55
CA GLU A 24 -42.03 101.27 53.88
C GLU A 24 -41.62 101.02 52.41
N ARG A 25 -41.20 102.07 51.69
CA ARG A 25 -40.67 101.96 50.31
C ARG A 25 -39.39 101.14 50.25
N ALA A 26 -38.45 101.32 51.18
CA ALA A 26 -37.21 100.55 51.24
C ALA A 26 -37.47 99.06 51.58
N GLU A 27 -38.44 98.78 52.46
CA GLU A 27 -38.88 97.42 52.78
C GLU A 27 -39.57 96.75 51.59
N LEU A 28 -40.46 97.46 50.88
CA LEU A 28 -41.07 96.97 49.63
C LEU A 28 -40.04 96.69 48.53
N ILE A 29 -39.01 97.52 48.39
CA ILE A 29 -37.89 97.27 47.45
C ILE A 29 -37.14 95.99 47.85
N ARG A 30 -36.75 95.82 49.12
CA ARG A 30 -36.07 94.61 49.61
C ARG A 30 -36.91 93.34 49.44
N VAL A 31 -38.24 93.42 49.65
CA VAL A 31 -39.15 92.29 49.42
C VAL A 31 -39.24 91.96 47.94
N LYS A 32 -39.35 92.98 47.07
CA LYS A 32 -39.34 92.80 45.61
C LYS A 32 -38.03 92.15 45.14
N GLU A 33 -36.88 92.64 45.57
CA GLU A 33 -35.55 92.08 45.23
C GLU A 33 -35.42 90.62 45.66
N LYS A 34 -35.91 90.25 46.85
CA LYS A 34 -35.95 88.85 47.31
C LYS A 34 -36.83 87.98 46.40
N MET A 35 -38.03 88.45 46.06
CA MET A 35 -38.95 87.72 45.18
C MET A 35 -38.38 87.56 43.76
N GLU A 36 -37.69 88.58 43.23
CA GLU A 36 -37.00 88.52 41.95
C GLU A 36 -35.80 87.56 41.99
N ALA A 37 -35.03 87.54 43.09
CA ALA A 37 -33.93 86.58 43.29
C ALA A 37 -34.46 85.13 43.38
N GLU A 38 -35.51 84.89 44.16
CA GLU A 38 -36.17 83.58 44.23
C GLU A 38 -36.73 83.11 42.88
N PHE A 39 -37.37 84.02 42.13
CA PHE A 39 -37.90 83.70 40.81
C PHE A 39 -36.78 83.36 39.82
N ASN A 40 -35.69 84.14 39.82
CA ASN A 40 -34.51 83.87 39.00
C ASN A 40 -33.84 82.53 39.37
N HIS A 41 -33.75 82.19 40.66
CA HIS A 41 -33.24 80.90 41.13
C HIS A 41 -34.15 79.74 40.70
N LYS A 42 -35.47 79.86 40.88
CA LYS A 42 -36.46 78.88 40.41
C LYS A 42 -36.38 78.68 38.89
N ARG A 43 -36.25 79.76 38.11
CA ARG A 43 -36.07 79.72 36.64
C ARG A 43 -34.77 79.03 36.24
N ALA A 44 -33.65 79.31 36.92
CA ALA A 44 -32.37 78.68 36.66
C ALA A 44 -32.44 77.16 36.90
N LYS A 45 -33.00 76.73 38.04
CA LYS A 45 -33.17 75.32 38.38
C LYS A 45 -34.10 74.57 37.42
N ILE A 46 -35.16 75.21 36.93
CA ILE A 46 -36.03 74.62 35.88
C ILE A 46 -35.28 74.48 34.55
N LYS A 47 -34.45 75.47 34.16
CA LYS A 47 -33.64 75.39 32.95
C LYS A 47 -32.59 74.27 33.03
N GLU A 48 -31.93 74.13 34.18
CA GLU A 48 -30.95 73.06 34.45
C GLU A 48 -31.61 71.67 34.37
N LEU A 49 -32.76 71.48 35.01
CA LEU A 49 -33.52 70.22 34.92
C LEU A 49 -34.00 69.92 33.49
N TYR A 50 -34.40 70.94 32.72
CA TYR A 50 -34.79 70.76 31.31
C TYR A 50 -33.60 70.29 30.46
N LEU A 51 -32.45 70.95 30.56
CA LEU A 51 -31.24 70.57 29.81
C LEU A 51 -30.75 69.17 30.19
N SER A 52 -30.73 68.85 31.49
CA SER A 52 -30.38 67.50 31.98
C SER A 52 -31.30 66.42 31.38
N LYS A 53 -32.61 66.69 31.28
CA LYS A 53 -33.57 65.77 30.65
C LYS A 53 -33.49 65.74 29.12
N GLU A 54 -33.10 66.83 28.48
CA GLU A 54 -32.84 66.88 27.04
C GLU A 54 -31.61 66.05 26.68
N GLU A 55 -30.51 66.16 27.43
CA GLU A 55 -29.34 65.29 27.31
C GLU A 55 -29.67 63.82 27.58
N GLU A 56 -30.48 63.52 28.61
CA GLU A 56 -30.89 62.14 28.91
C GLU A 56 -31.73 61.53 27.77
N LEU A 57 -32.63 62.31 27.16
CA LEU A 57 -33.35 61.90 25.95
C LEU A 57 -32.43 61.73 24.74
N GLN A 58 -31.37 62.54 24.60
CA GLN A 58 -30.37 62.34 23.54
C GLN A 58 -29.57 61.05 23.74
N ARG A 59 -29.11 60.76 24.98
CA ARG A 59 -28.44 59.49 25.32
C ARG A 59 -29.35 58.28 25.04
N GLN A 60 -30.63 58.36 25.42
CA GLN A 60 -31.60 57.30 25.15
C GLN A 60 -31.86 57.10 23.65
N ARG A 61 -31.92 58.17 22.84
CA ARG A 61 -32.03 58.06 21.38
C ARG A 61 -30.80 57.41 20.76
N ALA A 62 -29.59 57.84 21.12
CA ALA A 62 -28.36 57.24 20.63
C ALA A 62 -28.26 55.74 20.99
N SER A 63 -28.69 55.35 22.20
CA SER A 63 -28.78 53.96 22.61
C SER A 63 -29.83 53.16 21.83
N LEU A 64 -30.99 53.76 21.52
CA LEU A 64 -32.02 53.14 20.68
C LEU A 64 -31.52 52.93 19.23
N ASP A 65 -30.88 53.94 18.65
CA ASP A 65 -30.35 53.90 17.30
C ASP A 65 -29.22 52.85 17.18
N GLY A 66 -28.33 52.77 18.18
CA GLY A 66 -27.33 51.70 18.29
C GLY A 66 -27.96 50.31 18.37
N ALA A 67 -28.90 50.08 19.29
CA ALA A 67 -29.61 48.80 19.40
C ALA A 67 -30.40 48.43 18.13
N GLN A 68 -30.89 49.43 17.39
CA GLN A 68 -31.57 49.22 16.11
C GLN A 68 -30.60 48.87 14.97
N ALA A 69 -29.40 49.46 14.97
CA ALA A 69 -28.31 49.08 14.08
C ALA A 69 -27.84 47.63 14.36
N ASP A 70 -27.59 47.28 15.63
CA ASP A 70 -27.21 45.93 16.05
C ASP A 70 -28.26 44.89 15.65
N ARG A 71 -29.55 45.20 15.86
CA ARG A 71 -30.66 44.33 15.42
C ARG A 71 -30.65 44.12 13.90
N SER A 72 -30.32 45.16 13.12
CA SER A 72 -30.23 45.03 11.66
C SER A 72 -29.02 44.20 11.21
N ALA A 73 -27.87 44.35 11.88
CA ALA A 73 -26.68 43.55 11.62
C ALA A 73 -26.91 42.07 11.96
N LEU A 74 -27.55 41.77 13.11
CA LEU A 74 -27.95 40.43 13.49
C LEU A 74 -28.97 39.80 12.54
N GLN A 75 -29.90 40.60 11.98
CA GLN A 75 -30.82 40.11 10.93
C GLN A 75 -30.08 39.72 9.65
N VAL A 76 -29.08 40.49 9.22
CA VAL A 76 -28.25 40.16 8.05
C VAL A 76 -27.40 38.91 8.31
N GLN A 77 -26.79 38.79 9.48
CA GLN A 77 -26.04 37.59 9.87
C GLN A 77 -26.92 36.34 9.94
N LEU A 78 -28.15 36.46 10.46
CA LEU A 78 -29.11 35.36 10.48
C LEU A 78 -29.52 34.93 9.06
N ALA A 79 -29.78 35.87 8.16
CA ALA A 79 -30.10 35.57 6.77
C ALA A 79 -28.94 34.88 6.04
N GLN A 80 -27.69 35.31 6.29
CA GLN A 80 -26.49 34.67 5.74
C GLN A 80 -26.32 33.24 6.28
N ALA A 81 -26.43 33.05 7.60
CA ALA A 81 -26.33 31.72 8.23
C ALA A 81 -27.45 30.76 7.76
N GLN A 82 -28.65 31.28 7.44
CA GLN A 82 -29.71 30.51 6.82
C GLN A 82 -29.36 30.08 5.39
N ALA A 83 -28.82 30.99 4.56
CA ALA A 83 -28.36 30.66 3.21
C ALA A 83 -27.23 29.62 3.22
N ASP A 84 -26.26 29.76 4.13
CA ASP A 84 -25.15 28.82 4.28
C ASP A 84 -25.64 27.44 4.76
N MET A 85 -26.63 27.39 5.66
CA MET A 85 -27.27 26.14 6.07
C MET A 85 -27.98 25.44 4.89
N GLU A 86 -28.72 26.16 4.05
CA GLU A 86 -29.36 25.55 2.88
C GLU A 86 -28.33 25.07 1.84
N ASN A 87 -27.24 25.81 1.64
CA ASN A 87 -26.12 25.37 0.80
C ASN A 87 -25.48 24.08 1.34
N ILE A 88 -25.23 23.99 2.65
CA ILE A 88 -24.68 22.79 3.29
C ILE A 88 -25.65 21.60 3.15
N LYS A 89 -26.95 21.81 3.33
CA LYS A 89 -27.97 20.77 3.09
C LYS A 89 -27.93 20.26 1.65
N ALA A 90 -27.89 21.14 0.67
CA ALA A 90 -27.81 20.78 -0.74
C ALA A 90 -26.55 19.96 -1.06
N VAL A 91 -25.38 20.41 -0.58
CA VAL A 91 -24.10 19.68 -0.74
C VAL A 91 -24.14 18.32 -0.05
N ALA A 92 -24.70 18.23 1.15
CA ALA A 92 -24.86 16.96 1.86
C ALA A 92 -25.80 15.99 1.12
N THR A 93 -26.92 16.47 0.58
CA THR A 93 -27.84 15.66 -0.24
C THR A 93 -27.16 15.12 -1.50
N VAL A 94 -26.39 15.95 -2.22
CA VAL A 94 -25.62 15.52 -3.40
C VAL A 94 -24.50 14.55 -3.04
N SER A 95 -23.81 14.78 -1.91
CA SER A 95 -22.77 13.86 -1.43
C SER A 95 -23.36 12.49 -1.06
N GLU A 96 -24.55 12.46 -0.47
CA GLU A 96 -25.19 11.21 -0.11
C GLU A 96 -25.74 10.47 -1.34
N SER A 97 -26.33 11.17 -2.31
CA SER A 97 -26.78 10.55 -3.56
C SER A 97 -25.59 9.96 -4.36
N THR A 98 -24.47 10.69 -4.47
CA THR A 98 -23.28 10.19 -5.17
C THR A 98 -22.62 8.99 -4.48
N LYS A 99 -22.64 8.92 -3.13
CA LYS A 99 -22.23 7.70 -2.40
C LYS A 99 -23.18 6.53 -2.66
N GLN A 100 -24.48 6.77 -2.64
CA GLN A 100 -25.49 5.73 -2.87
C GLN A 100 -25.38 5.18 -4.30
N GLU A 101 -25.23 6.06 -5.30
CA GLU A 101 -24.95 5.70 -6.70
C GLU A 101 -23.68 4.85 -6.84
N ALA A 102 -22.58 5.23 -6.17
CA ALA A 102 -21.34 4.45 -6.20
C ALA A 102 -21.49 3.06 -5.53
N ILE A 103 -22.23 2.98 -4.40
CA ILE A 103 -22.55 1.72 -3.73
C ILE A 103 -23.40 0.83 -4.64
N ASP A 104 -24.40 1.38 -5.31
CA ASP A 104 -25.30 0.62 -6.18
C ASP A 104 -24.62 0.22 -7.51
N GLN A 105 -23.69 1.03 -8.03
CA GLN A 105 -22.82 0.65 -9.14
C GLN A 105 -21.93 -0.55 -8.79
N VAL A 106 -21.28 -0.52 -7.62
CA VAL A 106 -20.49 -1.67 -7.13
C VAL A 106 -21.40 -2.89 -6.94
N ARG A 107 -22.60 -2.74 -6.37
CA ARG A 107 -23.57 -3.85 -6.24
C ARG A 107 -23.96 -4.44 -7.59
N SER A 108 -24.19 -3.61 -8.61
CA SER A 108 -24.48 -4.08 -9.97
C SER A 108 -23.32 -4.89 -10.54
N GLN A 109 -22.09 -4.38 -10.43
CA GLN A 109 -20.88 -5.09 -10.88
C GLN A 109 -20.72 -6.45 -10.20
N TRP A 110 -20.88 -6.53 -8.88
CA TRP A 110 -20.84 -7.81 -8.15
C TRP A 110 -21.98 -8.76 -8.57
N GLN A 111 -23.19 -8.26 -8.85
CA GLN A 111 -24.29 -9.08 -9.36
C GLN A 111 -24.02 -9.59 -10.78
N GLU A 112 -23.45 -8.75 -11.65
CA GLU A 112 -23.06 -9.09 -13.03
C GLU A 112 -21.92 -10.12 -13.04
N GLU A 113 -20.89 -9.96 -12.20
CA GLU A 113 -19.80 -10.94 -12.05
C GLU A 113 -20.31 -12.28 -11.53
N VAL A 114 -21.18 -12.28 -10.51
CA VAL A 114 -21.79 -13.52 -9.98
C VAL A 114 -22.67 -14.18 -11.05
N ALA A 115 -23.48 -13.42 -11.80
CA ALA A 115 -24.30 -13.96 -12.88
C ALA A 115 -23.44 -14.52 -14.04
N SER A 116 -22.34 -13.85 -14.39
CA SER A 116 -21.39 -14.31 -15.40
C SER A 116 -20.68 -15.59 -14.98
N LEU A 117 -20.24 -15.69 -13.72
CA LEU A 117 -19.63 -16.91 -13.17
C LEU A 117 -20.63 -18.06 -13.12
N GLN A 118 -21.88 -17.79 -12.72
CA GLN A 118 -22.96 -18.79 -12.75
C GLN A 118 -23.28 -19.27 -14.18
N ALA A 119 -23.23 -18.38 -15.18
CA ALA A 119 -23.40 -18.74 -16.58
C ALA A 119 -22.25 -19.64 -17.05
N ILE A 120 -20.99 -19.25 -16.85
CA ILE A 120 -19.81 -20.06 -17.22
C ILE A 120 -19.82 -21.44 -16.53
N MET A 121 -20.17 -21.50 -15.24
CA MET A 121 -20.32 -22.76 -14.51
C MET A 121 -21.45 -23.63 -15.07
N LYS A 122 -22.57 -23.03 -15.48
CA LYS A 122 -23.67 -23.77 -16.10
C LYS A 122 -23.28 -24.30 -17.48
N ASP A 123 -22.66 -23.46 -18.31
CA ASP A 123 -22.26 -23.81 -19.67
C ASP A 123 -21.21 -24.93 -19.65
N THR A 124 -20.19 -24.84 -18.79
CA THR A 124 -19.19 -25.92 -18.61
C THR A 124 -19.82 -27.23 -18.11
N VAL A 125 -20.80 -27.18 -17.20
CA VAL A 125 -21.55 -28.39 -16.79
C VAL A 125 -22.33 -28.97 -17.98
N SER A 126 -23.02 -28.15 -18.76
CA SER A 126 -23.75 -28.61 -19.95
C SER A 126 -22.82 -29.17 -21.03
N GLU A 127 -21.63 -28.59 -21.25
CA GLU A 127 -20.60 -29.16 -22.13
C GLU A 127 -20.13 -30.55 -21.66
N TYR A 128 -19.92 -30.75 -20.36
CA TYR A 128 -19.59 -32.08 -19.81
C TYR A 128 -20.75 -33.07 -19.96
N GLU A 129 -21.99 -32.63 -19.74
CA GLU A 129 -23.19 -33.46 -19.95
C GLU A 129 -23.34 -33.86 -21.42
N GLU A 130 -23.14 -32.94 -22.38
CA GLU A 130 -23.18 -33.23 -23.82
C GLU A 130 -22.07 -34.19 -24.23
N GLN A 131 -20.82 -33.96 -23.79
CA GLN A 131 -19.71 -34.88 -24.06
C GLN A 131 -19.95 -36.27 -23.49
N PHE A 132 -20.57 -36.38 -22.31
CA PHE A 132 -20.91 -37.66 -21.70
C PHE A 132 -22.01 -38.39 -22.48
N HIS A 133 -23.07 -37.69 -22.89
CA HIS A 133 -24.11 -38.25 -23.75
C HIS A 133 -23.55 -38.71 -25.10
N GLN A 134 -22.69 -37.92 -25.75
CA GLN A 134 -22.05 -38.29 -27.01
C GLN A 134 -21.22 -39.57 -26.88
N ARG A 135 -20.48 -39.77 -25.78
CA ARG A 135 -19.75 -41.02 -25.52
C ARG A 135 -20.70 -42.22 -25.34
N LEU A 136 -21.77 -42.06 -24.57
CA LEU A 136 -22.77 -43.12 -24.38
C LEU A 136 -23.47 -43.51 -25.69
N ASP A 137 -23.80 -42.55 -26.54
CA ASP A 137 -24.42 -42.85 -27.83
C ASP A 137 -23.44 -43.46 -28.85
N GLN A 138 -22.15 -43.11 -28.79
CA GLN A 138 -21.09 -43.83 -29.51
C GLN A 138 -20.96 -45.28 -29.05
N GLU A 139 -20.93 -45.55 -27.74
CA GLU A 139 -20.92 -46.92 -27.21
C GLU A 139 -22.16 -47.70 -27.62
N ARG A 140 -23.36 -47.11 -27.53
CA ARG A 140 -24.62 -47.72 -28.00
C ARG A 140 -24.58 -48.05 -29.48
N ALA A 141 -24.03 -47.16 -30.32
CA ALA A 141 -23.87 -47.41 -31.74
C ALA A 141 -22.91 -48.59 -32.01
N GLN A 142 -21.77 -48.65 -31.30
CA GLN A 142 -20.83 -49.79 -31.40
C GLN A 142 -21.48 -51.11 -30.97
N TRP A 143 -22.22 -51.13 -29.86
CA TRP A 143 -22.95 -52.31 -29.38
C TRP A 143 -24.06 -52.76 -30.34
N ASN A 144 -24.75 -51.83 -31.00
CA ASN A 144 -25.73 -52.17 -32.04
C ASN A 144 -25.06 -52.75 -33.29
N GLN A 145 -23.96 -52.15 -33.78
CA GLN A 145 -23.19 -52.68 -34.91
C GLN A 145 -22.65 -54.09 -34.63
N TYR A 146 -22.16 -54.35 -33.40
CA TYR A 146 -21.74 -55.68 -32.97
C TYR A 146 -22.90 -56.68 -32.96
N ARG A 147 -24.07 -56.29 -32.42
CA ARG A 147 -25.28 -57.12 -32.42
C ARG A 147 -25.71 -57.49 -33.83
N GLU A 148 -25.80 -56.52 -34.73
CA GLU A 148 -26.14 -56.73 -36.14
C GLU A 148 -25.14 -57.64 -36.86
N ALA A 149 -23.85 -57.59 -36.49
CA ALA A 149 -22.83 -58.49 -37.03
C ALA A 149 -23.08 -59.95 -36.59
N VAL A 150 -23.29 -60.17 -35.29
CA VAL A 150 -23.59 -61.50 -34.74
C VAL A 150 -24.93 -62.05 -35.26
N GLU A 151 -25.96 -61.20 -35.45
CA GLU A 151 -27.23 -61.59 -36.05
C GLU A 151 -27.08 -62.01 -37.52
N ARG A 152 -26.24 -61.31 -38.30
CA ARG A 152 -25.89 -61.71 -39.68
C ARG A 152 -25.12 -63.04 -39.72
N GLU A 153 -24.16 -63.25 -38.83
CA GLU A 153 -23.41 -64.51 -38.73
C GLU A 153 -24.34 -65.68 -38.33
N LEU A 154 -25.26 -65.46 -37.39
CA LEU A 154 -26.28 -66.45 -37.02
C LEU A 154 -27.23 -66.78 -38.18
N ALA A 155 -27.61 -65.81 -39.01
CA ALA A 155 -28.41 -66.05 -40.20
C ALA A 155 -27.65 -66.87 -41.26
N GLU A 156 -26.38 -66.53 -41.51
CA GLU A 156 -25.48 -67.23 -42.43
C GLU A 156 -25.25 -68.69 -41.99
N LEU A 157 -25.03 -68.93 -40.69
CA LEU A 157 -24.87 -70.27 -40.11
C LEU A 157 -26.16 -71.10 -40.18
N ARG A 158 -27.33 -70.49 -39.94
CA ARG A 158 -28.63 -71.16 -40.10
C ARG A 158 -28.87 -71.59 -41.54
N ARG A 159 -28.55 -70.73 -42.52
CA ARG A 159 -28.63 -71.07 -43.95
C ARG A 159 -27.77 -72.29 -44.28
N ARG A 160 -26.50 -72.29 -43.89
CA ARG A 160 -25.57 -73.41 -44.12
C ARG A 160 -26.02 -74.72 -43.47
N LEU A 161 -26.62 -74.66 -42.27
CA LEU A 161 -27.18 -75.83 -41.60
C LEU A 161 -28.40 -76.43 -42.34
N THR A 162 -29.03 -75.66 -43.25
CA THR A 162 -30.17 -76.14 -44.06
C THR A 162 -29.75 -76.77 -45.40
N GLU A 163 -28.46 -76.70 -45.75
CA GLU A 163 -27.95 -77.04 -47.11
C GLU A 163 -27.16 -78.37 -47.16
N GLY A 164 -27.06 -79.14 -46.07
CA GLY A 164 -26.19 -80.33 -45.99
C GLY A 164 -26.79 -81.56 -45.29
N GLN A 165 -27.59 -82.35 -46.01
CA GLN A 165 -28.00 -83.71 -45.62
C GLN A 165 -27.99 -84.64 -46.86
N GLU A 166 -27.86 -85.96 -46.63
CA GLU A 166 -27.70 -87.08 -47.60
C GLU A 166 -26.29 -87.25 -48.22
N GLU A 167 -25.68 -88.45 -48.34
CA GLU A 167 -25.93 -89.80 -47.76
C GLU A 167 -24.59 -90.63 -47.80
N GLU A 168 -24.49 -91.72 -47.02
CA GLU A 168 -23.25 -92.53 -46.85
C GLU A 168 -23.29 -93.91 -47.54
N ASN A 169 -22.13 -94.44 -47.92
CA ASN A 169 -21.91 -95.80 -48.47
C ASN A 169 -20.42 -96.25 -48.35
N LEU A 170 -20.18 -97.46 -47.86
CA LEU A 170 -18.88 -97.84 -47.24
C LEU A 170 -17.70 -98.16 -48.17
N GLU A 171 -17.87 -98.22 -49.49
CA GLU A 171 -16.71 -98.32 -50.43
C GLU A 171 -16.10 -96.95 -50.70
N ASP A 172 -16.87 -95.88 -50.51
CA ASP A 172 -16.26 -94.58 -50.32
C ASP A 172 -15.42 -94.60 -49.05
N ASP A 173 -15.78 -95.19 -47.90
CA ASP A 173 -15.12 -94.88 -46.61
C ASP A 173 -13.58 -95.03 -46.54
N MET A 174 -12.91 -95.76 -47.44
CA MET A 174 -11.45 -95.64 -47.65
C MET A 174 -11.05 -94.50 -48.59
N LYS A 175 -11.81 -94.28 -49.67
CA LYS A 175 -11.74 -93.11 -50.53
C LYS A 175 -12.15 -91.83 -49.80
N ARG A 176 -13.36 -91.70 -49.23
CA ARG A 176 -13.75 -90.83 -48.11
C ARG A 176 -12.62 -90.73 -47.08
N ALA A 177 -12.04 -91.75 -46.45
CA ALA A 177 -10.92 -91.50 -45.51
C ALA A 177 -9.72 -90.75 -46.12
N GLN A 178 -9.47 -90.87 -47.43
CA GLN A 178 -8.36 -90.20 -48.14
C GLN A 178 -8.75 -88.85 -48.79
N GLU A 179 -9.98 -88.74 -49.31
CA GLU A 179 -10.68 -87.56 -49.84
C GLU A 179 -11.22 -86.67 -48.72
N ASP A 180 -11.41 -87.21 -47.52
CA ASP A 180 -11.70 -86.53 -46.26
C ASP A 180 -10.38 -86.18 -45.58
N ALA A 181 -9.30 -86.98 -45.69
CA ALA A 181 -7.96 -86.47 -45.37
C ALA A 181 -7.52 -85.35 -46.33
N GLU A 182 -8.02 -85.31 -47.58
CA GLU A 182 -7.81 -84.20 -48.52
C GLU A 182 -8.84 -83.07 -48.37
N LYS A 183 -10.12 -83.32 -48.05
CA LYS A 183 -11.11 -82.28 -47.72
C LYS A 183 -10.80 -81.65 -46.37
N LEU A 184 -10.44 -82.44 -45.36
CA LEU A 184 -9.86 -81.94 -44.11
C LEU A 184 -8.61 -81.15 -44.45
N ARG A 185 -7.64 -81.61 -45.25
CA ARG A 185 -6.54 -80.71 -45.67
C ARG A 185 -7.02 -79.46 -46.44
N SER A 186 -8.11 -79.52 -47.20
CA SER A 186 -8.68 -78.37 -47.92
C SER A 186 -9.46 -77.40 -47.03
N VAL A 187 -9.85 -77.80 -45.82
CA VAL A 187 -10.56 -76.98 -44.82
C VAL A 187 -9.59 -76.56 -43.71
N VAL A 188 -8.86 -77.53 -43.15
CA VAL A 188 -7.81 -77.38 -42.16
C VAL A 188 -6.65 -76.55 -42.68
N MET A 189 -6.12 -76.69 -43.91
CA MET A 189 -5.02 -75.80 -44.33
C MET A 189 -5.44 -74.33 -44.50
N PRO A 190 -6.63 -74.00 -45.05
CA PRO A 190 -7.16 -72.64 -44.96
C PRO A 190 -7.40 -72.19 -43.52
N MET A 191 -8.00 -73.03 -42.66
CA MET A 191 -8.18 -72.71 -41.24
C MET A 191 -6.86 -72.55 -40.49
N GLU A 192 -5.80 -73.30 -40.79
CA GLU A 192 -4.47 -73.17 -40.21
C GLU A 192 -3.79 -71.89 -40.69
N LYS A 193 -3.92 -71.55 -41.98
CA LYS A 193 -3.45 -70.27 -42.54
C LYS A 193 -4.23 -69.09 -41.97
N GLU A 194 -5.53 -69.23 -41.75
CA GLU A 194 -6.40 -68.20 -41.19
C GLU A 194 -6.19 -68.07 -39.67
N ILE A 195 -6.00 -69.15 -38.94
CA ILE A 195 -5.56 -69.15 -37.53
C ILE A 195 -4.16 -68.54 -37.42
N ALA A 196 -3.24 -68.82 -38.35
CA ALA A 196 -1.92 -68.18 -38.37
C ALA A 196 -2.03 -66.67 -38.68
N ALA A 197 -2.87 -66.28 -39.63
CA ALA A 197 -3.13 -64.87 -39.96
C ALA A 197 -3.84 -64.13 -38.82
N LEU A 198 -4.79 -64.77 -38.14
CA LEU A 198 -5.49 -64.23 -36.96
C LEU A 198 -4.56 -64.13 -35.76
N LYS A 199 -3.68 -65.12 -35.52
CA LYS A 199 -2.62 -65.04 -34.49
C LYS A 199 -1.62 -63.92 -34.80
N ALA A 200 -1.21 -63.75 -36.06
CA ALA A 200 -0.34 -62.65 -36.47
C ALA A 200 -1.03 -61.28 -36.29
N ARG A 201 -2.31 -61.17 -36.68
CA ARG A 201 -3.12 -59.95 -36.47
C ARG A 201 -3.32 -59.64 -34.98
N LEU A 202 -3.60 -60.65 -34.17
CA LEU A 202 -3.74 -60.52 -32.71
C LEU A 202 -2.43 -60.04 -32.10
N ALA A 203 -1.29 -60.65 -32.45
CA ALA A 203 0.02 -60.20 -31.99
C ALA A 203 0.31 -58.73 -32.39
N THR A 204 0.00 -58.32 -33.63
CA THR A 204 0.17 -56.91 -34.04
C THR A 204 -0.80 -55.94 -33.33
N SER A 205 -1.99 -56.40 -32.95
CA SER A 205 -2.93 -55.62 -32.14
C SER A 205 -2.44 -55.49 -30.70
N ASP A 206 -1.97 -56.59 -30.09
CA ASP A 206 -1.39 -56.60 -28.75
C ASP A 206 -0.15 -55.70 -28.66
N GLU A 207 0.72 -55.71 -29.67
CA GLU A 207 1.85 -54.79 -29.74
C GLU A 207 1.39 -53.33 -29.82
N ARG A 208 0.39 -53.00 -30.66
CA ARG A 208 -0.20 -51.65 -30.73
C ARG A 208 -0.87 -51.23 -29.41
N VAL A 209 -1.52 -52.16 -28.70
CA VAL A 209 -2.11 -51.87 -27.38
C VAL A 209 -1.01 -51.53 -26.37
N LYS A 210 0.04 -52.35 -26.26
CA LYS A 210 1.19 -52.05 -25.38
C LYS A 210 1.88 -50.73 -25.74
N GLU A 211 1.98 -50.41 -27.04
CA GLU A 211 2.61 -49.18 -27.51
C GLU A 211 1.76 -47.94 -27.16
N LEU A 212 0.43 -48.03 -27.28
CA LEU A 212 -0.52 -47.01 -26.84
C LEU A 212 -0.54 -46.86 -25.31
N GLU A 213 -0.52 -47.97 -24.56
CA GLU A 213 -0.40 -47.97 -23.10
C GLU A 213 0.91 -47.30 -22.65
N ALA A 214 2.04 -47.67 -23.25
CA ALA A 214 3.34 -47.05 -22.98
C ALA A 214 3.37 -45.57 -23.34
N SER A 215 2.72 -45.16 -24.43
CA SER A 215 2.57 -43.75 -24.79
C SER A 215 1.73 -42.98 -23.77
N LYS A 216 0.60 -43.56 -23.34
CA LYS A 216 -0.31 -42.94 -22.37
C LYS A 216 0.28 -42.86 -20.97
N VAL A 217 1.08 -43.85 -20.57
CA VAL A 217 1.87 -43.80 -19.33
C VAL A 217 2.91 -42.68 -19.39
N LYS A 218 3.60 -42.46 -20.53
CA LYS A 218 4.54 -41.34 -20.70
C LYS A 218 3.83 -39.99 -20.63
N GLU A 219 2.68 -39.84 -21.29
CA GLU A 219 1.86 -38.63 -21.28
C GLU A 219 1.37 -38.28 -19.86
N LEU A 220 0.79 -39.25 -19.15
CA LEU A 220 0.36 -39.08 -17.75
C LEU A 220 1.53 -38.74 -16.82
N ASN A 221 2.71 -39.32 -17.05
CA ASN A 221 3.90 -39.00 -16.26
C ASN A 221 4.42 -37.58 -16.55
N HIS A 222 4.33 -37.10 -17.79
CA HIS A 222 4.68 -35.72 -18.13
C HIS A 222 3.73 -34.71 -17.47
N VAL A 223 2.42 -34.96 -17.50
CA VAL A 223 1.42 -34.14 -16.77
C VAL A 223 1.68 -34.17 -15.27
N LEU A 224 2.01 -35.34 -14.70
CA LEU A 224 2.34 -35.47 -13.28
C LEU A 224 3.58 -34.65 -12.87
N GLU A 225 4.62 -34.59 -13.69
CA GLU A 225 5.78 -33.73 -13.43
C GLU A 225 5.46 -32.24 -13.60
N ALA A 226 4.60 -31.86 -14.56
CA ALA A 226 4.12 -30.48 -14.70
C ALA A 226 3.30 -30.03 -13.47
N GLU A 227 2.38 -30.87 -12.99
CA GLU A 227 1.60 -30.65 -11.76
C GLU A 227 2.49 -30.54 -10.52
N LYS A 228 3.51 -31.40 -10.38
CA LYS A 228 4.51 -31.29 -9.31
C LYS A 228 5.24 -29.94 -9.35
N SER A 229 5.65 -29.47 -10.54
CA SER A 229 6.30 -28.17 -10.70
C SER A 229 5.37 -27.02 -10.30
N CYS A 230 4.14 -27.01 -10.80
CA CYS A 230 3.13 -26.00 -10.47
C CYS A 230 2.83 -25.98 -8.96
N ARG A 231 2.78 -27.15 -8.33
CA ARG A 231 2.64 -27.29 -6.88
C ARG A 231 3.85 -26.70 -6.14
N THR A 232 5.08 -26.96 -6.56
CA THR A 232 6.26 -26.36 -5.90
C THR A 232 6.30 -24.84 -6.05
N ASP A 233 5.85 -24.31 -7.19
CA ASP A 233 5.73 -22.86 -7.40
C ASP A 233 4.65 -22.26 -6.47
N LEU A 234 3.50 -22.93 -6.31
CA LEU A 234 2.46 -22.51 -5.36
C LEU A 234 2.94 -22.60 -3.90
N GLU A 235 3.65 -23.65 -3.51
CA GLU A 235 4.27 -23.77 -2.17
C GLU A 235 5.28 -22.62 -1.92
N MET A 236 6.05 -22.22 -2.94
CA MET A 236 6.94 -21.05 -2.89
C MET A 236 6.17 -19.73 -2.78
N TYR A 237 5.11 -19.51 -3.56
CA TYR A 237 4.26 -18.31 -3.43
C TYR A 237 3.62 -18.21 -2.05
N VAL A 238 3.11 -19.32 -1.51
CA VAL A 238 2.55 -19.38 -0.14
C VAL A 238 3.62 -19.07 0.91
N ALA A 239 4.85 -19.57 0.73
CA ALA A 239 5.96 -19.21 1.62
C ALA A 239 6.27 -17.71 1.57
N VAL A 240 6.40 -17.12 0.39
CA VAL A 240 6.65 -15.67 0.20
C VAL A 240 5.53 -14.82 0.79
N LEU A 241 4.26 -15.19 0.56
CA LEU A 241 3.10 -14.48 1.14
C LEU A 241 3.08 -14.58 2.67
N ASN A 242 3.45 -15.72 3.25
CA ASN A 242 3.59 -15.86 4.70
C ASN A 242 4.74 -15.02 5.26
N THR A 243 5.89 -14.93 4.58
CA THR A 243 6.97 -14.02 4.97
C THR A 243 6.55 -12.56 4.89
N GLN A 244 5.89 -12.14 3.80
CA GLN A 244 5.35 -10.79 3.65
C GLN A 244 4.32 -10.47 4.75
N LYS A 245 3.45 -11.42 5.09
CA LYS A 245 2.51 -11.30 6.21
C LYS A 245 3.22 -11.09 7.55
N SER A 246 4.30 -11.84 7.84
CA SER A 246 5.09 -11.66 9.08
C SER A 246 5.69 -10.26 9.14
N VAL A 247 6.35 -9.81 8.07
CA VAL A 247 6.97 -8.47 8.01
C VAL A 247 5.92 -7.37 8.22
N LEU A 248 4.76 -7.45 7.55
CA LEU A 248 3.67 -6.48 7.73
C LEU A 248 3.06 -6.53 9.14
N GLN A 249 3.03 -7.69 9.80
CA GLN A 249 2.61 -7.82 11.19
C GLN A 249 3.63 -7.19 12.15
N GLU A 250 4.93 -7.44 11.94
CA GLU A 250 6.04 -6.86 12.71
C GLU A 250 6.07 -5.32 12.56
N ASP A 251 5.94 -4.79 11.35
CA ASP A 251 5.85 -3.34 11.10
C ASP A 251 4.61 -2.74 11.76
N ALA A 252 3.45 -3.39 11.69
CA ALA A 252 2.24 -2.95 12.37
C ALA A 252 2.36 -3.01 13.91
N GLU A 253 3.14 -3.94 14.47
CA GLU A 253 3.47 -3.99 15.90
C GLU A 253 4.45 -2.88 16.30
N LYS A 254 5.44 -2.60 15.46
CA LYS A 254 6.42 -1.55 15.67
C LYS A 254 5.75 -0.17 15.67
N LEU A 255 4.93 0.12 14.66
CA LEU A 255 4.12 1.36 14.59
C LEU A 255 3.17 1.49 15.79
N ARG A 256 2.58 0.38 16.26
CA ARG A 256 1.79 0.39 17.51
C ARG A 256 2.64 0.75 18.73
N LYS A 257 3.84 0.21 18.87
CA LYS A 257 4.76 0.52 19.99
C LYS A 257 5.20 1.99 19.95
N GLU A 258 5.59 2.49 18.78
CA GLU A 258 5.96 3.90 18.55
C GLU A 258 4.80 4.85 18.89
N LEU A 259 3.57 4.54 18.47
CA LEU A 259 2.39 5.31 18.84
C LEU A 259 2.13 5.32 20.35
N HIS A 260 2.27 4.18 21.04
CA HIS A 260 2.12 4.14 22.50
C HIS A 260 3.20 4.96 23.22
N GLU A 261 4.44 4.97 22.72
CA GLU A 261 5.52 5.78 23.28
C GLU A 261 5.27 7.28 23.10
N VAL A 262 4.77 7.71 21.93
CA VAL A 262 4.39 9.11 21.67
C VAL A 262 3.21 9.52 22.57
N CYS A 263 2.16 8.70 22.69
CA CYS A 263 1.05 8.97 23.60
C CYS A 263 1.50 9.05 25.07
N HIS A 264 2.45 8.21 25.49
CA HIS A 264 3.01 8.25 26.84
C HIS A 264 3.81 9.54 27.10
N LYS A 265 4.64 9.99 26.14
CA LYS A 265 5.37 11.26 26.22
C LYS A 265 4.42 12.46 26.28
N LEU A 266 3.38 12.49 25.45
CA LEU A 266 2.38 13.56 25.44
C LEU A 266 1.62 13.65 26.78
N GLU A 267 1.23 12.51 27.37
CA GLU A 267 0.57 12.52 28.68
C GLU A 267 1.54 12.91 29.82
N LEU A 268 2.84 12.57 29.70
CA LEU A 268 3.88 13.04 30.63
C LEU A 268 4.09 14.56 30.54
N GLU A 269 4.19 15.12 29.33
CA GLU A 269 4.28 16.57 29.10
C GLU A 269 3.03 17.29 29.61
N ARG A 270 1.84 16.73 29.38
CA ARG A 270 0.58 17.24 29.92
C ARG A 270 0.55 17.24 31.45
N GLN A 271 1.06 16.19 32.09
CA GLN A 271 1.21 16.15 33.56
C GLN A 271 2.19 17.21 34.05
N GLN A 272 3.35 17.38 33.40
CA GLN A 272 4.34 18.41 33.74
C GLN A 272 3.77 19.83 33.55
N HIS A 273 3.06 20.09 32.47
CA HIS A 273 2.37 21.36 32.23
C HIS A 273 1.32 21.65 33.31
N ASN A 274 0.50 20.66 33.70
CA ASN A 274 -0.46 20.82 34.79
C ASN A 274 0.22 21.08 36.15
N GLN A 275 1.34 20.42 36.43
CA GLN A 275 2.14 20.68 37.63
C GLN A 275 2.69 22.12 37.62
N LEU A 276 3.24 22.58 36.50
CA LEU A 276 3.75 23.94 36.34
C LEU A 276 2.64 24.99 36.46
N LYS A 277 1.47 24.73 35.87
CA LYS A 277 0.27 25.57 36.02
C LYS A 277 -0.14 25.71 37.48
N HIS A 278 -0.15 24.61 38.24
CA HIS A 278 -0.46 24.65 39.67
C HIS A 278 0.61 25.35 40.52
N THR A 279 1.91 25.23 40.20
CA THR A 279 2.95 25.98 40.91
C THR A 279 2.86 27.47 40.61
N TRP A 280 2.58 27.84 39.35
CA TRP A 280 2.39 29.25 38.94
C TRP A 280 1.13 29.87 39.57
N GLN A 281 0.02 29.13 39.60
CA GLN A 281 -1.20 29.54 40.33
C GLN A 281 -0.90 29.82 41.81
N ARG A 282 -0.22 28.92 42.52
CA ARG A 282 0.16 29.14 43.92
C ARG A 282 1.09 30.34 44.10
N ALA A 283 2.03 30.56 43.19
CA ALA A 283 2.92 31.72 43.23
C ALA A 283 2.15 33.04 43.02
N ASN A 284 1.17 33.04 42.11
CA ASN A 284 0.28 34.18 41.88
C ASN A 284 -0.64 34.43 43.09
N ASP A 285 -1.26 33.40 43.66
CA ASP A 285 -2.06 33.49 44.89
C ASP A 285 -1.24 34.04 46.07
N GLN A 286 0.01 33.61 46.21
CA GLN A 286 0.96 34.12 47.22
C GLN A 286 1.32 35.59 46.96
N PHE A 287 1.55 35.98 45.71
CA PHE A 287 1.81 37.37 45.33
C PHE A 287 0.61 38.26 45.65
N LEU A 288 -0.61 37.84 45.26
CA LEU A 288 -1.85 38.55 45.55
C LEU A 288 -2.18 38.61 47.05
N GLU A 289 -1.84 37.59 47.84
CA GLU A 289 -1.97 37.68 49.31
C GLU A 289 -0.91 38.60 49.93
N SER A 290 0.33 38.58 49.43
CA SER A 290 1.38 39.50 49.91
C SER A 290 1.03 40.97 49.59
N GLN A 291 0.47 41.25 48.42
CA GLN A 291 -0.04 42.57 48.05
C GLN A 291 -1.23 42.99 48.92
N ARG A 292 -2.17 42.07 49.19
CA ARG A 292 -3.29 42.32 50.12
C ARG A 292 -2.84 42.53 51.57
N LEU A 293 -1.77 41.86 52.01
CA LEU A 293 -1.15 42.10 53.31
C LEU A 293 -0.50 43.49 53.35
N LEU A 294 0.29 43.85 52.32
CA LEU A 294 0.93 45.15 52.20
C LEU A 294 -0.09 46.31 52.22
N MET A 295 -1.22 46.17 51.52
CA MET A 295 -2.30 47.15 51.57
C MET A 295 -2.92 47.29 52.97
N ARG A 296 -3.10 46.19 53.71
CA ARG A 296 -3.61 46.23 55.09
C ARG A 296 -2.60 46.87 56.05
N ASP A 297 -1.31 46.65 55.86
CA ASP A 297 -0.28 47.27 56.68
C ASP A 297 -0.06 48.75 56.32
N MET A 298 -0.22 49.14 55.05
CA MET A 298 -0.30 50.54 54.63
C MET A 298 -1.47 51.25 55.30
N GLN A 299 -2.68 50.68 55.25
CA GLN A 299 -3.86 51.20 55.95
C GLN A 299 -3.67 51.28 57.47
N ARG A 300 -2.95 50.31 58.06
CA ARG A 300 -2.59 50.34 59.48
C ARG A 300 -1.65 51.50 59.80
N ILE A 301 -0.65 51.75 58.97
CA ILE A 301 0.27 52.89 59.12
C ILE A 301 -0.50 54.21 58.96
N GLU A 302 -1.32 54.34 57.92
CA GLU A 302 -2.22 55.50 57.71
C GLU A 302 -3.07 55.79 58.95
N SER A 303 -3.62 54.76 59.62
CA SER A 303 -4.43 54.93 60.83
C SER A 303 -3.68 55.46 62.07
N VAL A 304 -2.34 55.45 62.05
CA VAL A 304 -1.46 55.93 63.13
C VAL A 304 -0.83 57.30 62.80
N LEU A 305 -0.90 57.75 61.55
CA LEU A 305 -0.45 59.08 61.13
C LEU A 305 -1.38 60.17 61.67
N SER A 306 -0.82 61.31 62.06
CA SER A 306 -1.60 62.49 62.42
C SER A 306 -2.23 63.16 61.18
N SER A 307 -3.31 63.91 61.36
CA SER A 307 -4.05 64.55 60.25
C SER A 307 -3.18 65.42 59.33
N GLU A 308 -2.15 66.08 59.87
CA GLU A 308 -1.20 66.87 59.07
C GLU A 308 -0.25 65.98 58.27
N GLN A 309 0.12 64.81 58.80
CA GLN A 309 0.95 63.83 58.10
C GLN A 309 0.17 63.12 56.98
N LEU A 310 -1.12 62.80 57.16
CA LEU A 310 -1.96 62.33 56.06
C LEU A 310 -2.06 63.39 54.95
N ARG A 311 -2.25 64.67 55.30
CA ARG A 311 -2.33 65.76 54.32
C ARG A 311 -1.04 65.86 53.50
N GLN A 312 0.12 65.71 54.14
CA GLN A 312 1.42 65.68 53.45
C GLN A 312 1.57 64.45 52.55
N VAL A 313 1.12 63.26 52.98
CA VAL A 313 1.18 62.03 52.16
C VAL A 313 0.23 62.10 50.96
N GLU A 314 -0.95 62.69 51.09
CA GLU A 314 -1.84 62.94 49.94
C GLU A 314 -1.30 64.02 49.00
N GLU A 315 -0.58 65.01 49.52
CA GLU A 315 0.07 66.06 48.74
C GLU A 315 1.29 65.52 47.97
N THR A 316 2.10 64.63 48.56
CA THR A 316 3.14 63.90 47.82
C THR A 316 2.55 62.92 46.82
N LYS A 317 1.53 62.13 47.19
CA LYS A 317 0.90 61.16 46.26
C LYS A 317 0.30 61.84 45.04
N LYS A 318 -0.29 63.03 45.19
CA LYS A 318 -0.75 63.85 44.05
C LYS A 318 0.39 64.39 43.21
N LYS A 319 1.51 64.77 43.84
CA LYS A 319 2.71 65.22 43.12
C LYS A 319 3.32 64.07 42.31
N ASP A 320 3.45 62.88 42.90
CA ASP A 320 3.94 61.67 42.24
C ASP A 320 3.03 61.29 41.06
N GLN A 321 1.71 61.35 41.23
CA GLN A 321 0.74 61.13 40.14
C GLN A 321 0.84 62.19 39.03
N CYS A 322 1.03 63.47 39.36
CA CYS A 322 1.26 64.51 38.36
C CYS A 322 2.61 64.32 37.63
N GLU A 323 3.62 63.78 38.31
CA GLU A 323 4.92 63.44 37.70
C GLU A 323 4.83 62.19 36.81
N GLU A 324 4.02 61.18 37.16
CA GLU A 324 3.67 60.06 36.26
C GLU A 324 2.88 60.54 35.03
N ASP A 325 1.82 61.34 35.22
CA ASP A 325 1.03 61.93 34.14
C ASP A 325 1.89 62.83 33.22
N GLU A 326 2.93 63.47 33.75
CA GLU A 326 3.89 64.27 32.98
C GLU A 326 4.92 63.39 32.24
N MET A 327 5.40 62.31 32.86
CA MET A 327 6.26 61.31 32.23
C MET A 327 5.55 60.56 31.09
N GLU A 328 4.28 60.16 31.24
CA GLU A 328 3.50 59.54 30.15
C GLU A 328 3.28 60.52 28.99
N ARG A 329 2.97 61.79 29.28
CA ARG A 329 2.85 62.83 28.24
C ARG A 329 4.16 63.11 27.54
N LEU A 330 5.30 63.03 28.24
CA LEU A 330 6.63 63.16 27.65
C LEU A 330 6.99 61.94 26.80
N SER A 331 6.67 60.72 27.23
CA SER A 331 6.83 59.50 26.42
C SER A 331 6.02 59.58 25.13
N GLN A 332 4.73 59.91 25.21
CA GLN A 332 3.86 60.09 24.04
C GLN A 332 4.33 61.23 23.13
N ALA A 333 4.94 62.28 23.68
CA ALA A 333 5.53 63.37 22.90
C ALA A 333 6.86 62.97 22.23
N GLN A 334 7.65 62.07 22.82
CA GLN A 334 8.86 61.51 22.18
C GLN A 334 8.49 60.55 21.05
N ASP A 335 7.53 59.64 21.28
CA ASP A 335 7.02 58.72 20.25
C ASP A 335 6.43 59.49 19.03
N HIS A 336 5.93 60.70 19.24
CA HIS A 336 5.46 61.60 18.16
C HIS A 336 6.55 62.50 17.55
N GLN A 337 7.72 62.67 18.17
CA GLN A 337 8.85 63.41 17.58
C GLN A 337 9.74 62.54 16.69
N ASP A 338 9.83 61.25 16.97
CA ASP A 338 10.64 60.31 16.18
C ASP A 338 10.06 60.03 14.77
N ASP A 339 8.78 60.33 14.53
CA ASP A 339 8.08 60.06 13.24
C ASP A 339 8.03 61.27 12.27
N GLU A 340 8.37 62.49 12.71
CA GLU A 340 8.51 63.70 11.84
C GLU A 340 9.95 64.30 11.82
N GLY A 341 10.93 63.61 12.40
CA GLY A 341 12.29 64.16 12.66
C GLY A 341 13.41 63.78 11.67
N GLY A 342 13.10 63.28 10.48
CA GLY A 342 14.08 62.66 9.58
C GLY A 342 14.99 63.57 8.75
N ASP A 343 15.88 64.39 9.35
CA ASP A 343 17.16 64.79 8.69
C ASP A 343 18.23 65.39 9.65
N ASN A 344 19.46 64.81 9.61
CA ASN A 344 20.78 65.35 10.04
C ASN A 344 20.90 66.06 11.42
N THR A 345 21.72 65.64 12.40
CA THR A 345 23.21 65.59 12.38
C THR A 345 23.73 65.11 13.77
N GLU A 346 24.84 64.36 13.86
CA GLU A 346 25.59 64.11 15.13
C GLU A 346 26.44 65.36 15.56
N PRO A 347 27.32 65.35 16.60
CA PRO A 347 27.61 64.36 17.67
C PRO A 347 27.83 64.97 19.10
N LEU A 348 28.38 64.15 20.02
CA LEU A 348 29.25 64.47 21.19
C LEU A 348 28.69 64.47 22.64
N ASP A 349 29.24 63.52 23.40
CA ASP A 349 29.93 63.65 24.70
C ASP A 349 29.21 63.91 26.06
N ASP A 350 29.10 62.80 26.81
CA ASP A 350 29.89 62.50 28.04
C ASP A 350 29.50 63.07 29.43
N MET A 351 29.97 62.33 30.46
CA MET A 351 30.02 62.63 31.91
C MET A 351 28.68 62.51 32.68
N SER A 352 28.55 61.74 33.78
CA SER A 352 29.53 61.60 34.88
C SER A 352 29.13 60.57 35.97
N LEU A 353 30.10 59.72 36.37
CA LEU A 353 30.41 59.19 37.73
C LEU A 353 29.32 58.73 38.72
N GLY A 354 29.56 57.58 39.40
CA GLY A 354 28.89 57.31 40.69
C GLY A 354 29.13 55.98 41.43
N GLN A 355 30.38 55.64 41.81
CA GLN A 355 30.75 54.90 43.05
C GLN A 355 29.81 53.77 43.58
N SER A 356 30.13 52.49 43.35
CA SER A 356 31.04 51.65 44.17
C SER A 356 30.51 51.13 45.52
N HIS A 357 30.18 49.83 45.58
CA HIS A 357 30.56 49.00 46.73
C HIS A 357 30.90 47.55 46.33
N GLU A 358 32.03 47.06 46.82
CA GLU A 358 32.47 45.67 46.64
C GLU A 358 31.88 44.74 47.72
N LYS A 359 32.19 43.44 47.58
CA LYS A 359 32.18 42.35 48.59
C LYS A 359 30.82 41.66 48.86
N TYR A 360 30.72 40.32 48.90
CA TYR A 360 31.72 39.25 48.81
C TYR A 360 31.28 38.08 47.91
N GLN A 361 32.24 37.65 47.08
CA GLN A 361 32.50 36.29 46.58
C GLN A 361 31.60 35.13 47.07
N SER A 362 31.03 34.39 46.11
CA SER A 362 31.36 32.97 45.97
C SER A 362 31.37 32.56 44.49
N ASN A 363 32.35 31.77 44.10
CA ASN A 363 32.54 31.24 42.75
C ASN A 363 31.50 30.10 42.48
N HIS A 364 31.19 29.64 41.26
CA HIS A 364 32.04 29.44 40.08
C HIS A 364 31.29 29.45 38.73
N SER A 365 31.98 29.97 37.70
CA SER A 365 32.02 29.54 36.28
C SER A 365 30.74 29.33 35.43
N THR A 366 30.51 30.27 34.51
CA THR A 366 30.51 30.08 33.02
C THR A 366 30.60 28.64 32.46
N HIS A 367 29.94 28.26 31.34
CA HIS A 367 29.69 29.01 30.09
C HIS A 367 28.56 28.38 29.23
N GLY A 368 27.91 29.17 28.35
CA GLY A 368 27.17 28.67 27.16
C GLY A 368 25.63 28.75 27.26
N SER A 369 24.90 29.74 26.73
CA SER A 369 24.78 30.23 25.33
C SER A 369 23.96 29.33 24.40
N MET A 370 22.65 29.60 24.26
CA MET A 370 22.03 30.06 22.99
C MET A 370 20.54 30.39 23.16
N HIS A 371 20.00 31.18 22.22
CA HIS A 371 18.68 31.80 22.28
C HIS A 371 17.51 30.80 22.11
N SER A 372 16.41 31.08 22.82
CA SER A 372 15.08 30.59 22.47
C SER A 372 14.30 31.74 21.84
N LEU A 373 13.65 31.47 20.71
CA LEU A 373 12.67 32.36 20.07
C LEU A 373 11.45 31.51 19.69
N ASP A 374 10.44 31.56 20.53
CA ASP A 374 9.05 31.31 20.15
C ASP A 374 8.25 32.54 20.58
N THR A 375 7.47 33.10 19.66
CA THR A 375 6.64 34.28 19.91
C THR A 375 5.22 33.95 19.50
N GLU A 376 4.37 33.63 20.47
CA GLU A 376 2.93 33.53 20.23
C GLU A 376 2.29 34.92 20.29
N VAL A 377 1.47 35.21 19.28
CA VAL A 377 0.63 36.41 19.22
C VAL A 377 -0.80 36.01 19.60
N VAL A 378 -1.31 36.59 20.70
CA VAL A 378 -2.75 36.64 20.98
C VAL A 378 -3.15 38.08 21.32
N THR A 379 -4.20 38.55 20.67
CA THR A 379 -4.70 39.94 20.66
C THR A 379 -5.80 40.20 21.68
N SER A 380 -5.85 41.40 22.28
CA SER A 380 -7.11 42.04 22.71
C SER A 380 -6.97 43.57 22.90
N ALA A 381 -7.72 44.36 22.12
CA ALA A 381 -7.94 45.81 22.32
C ALA A 381 -9.10 46.07 23.32
N PRO A 382 -9.42 47.32 23.78
CA PRO A 382 -9.97 48.45 22.97
C PRO A 382 -9.41 49.86 23.39
N SER A 383 -9.69 51.05 22.80
CA SER A 383 -10.93 51.61 22.20
C SER A 383 -10.67 52.88 21.34
N ASP A 384 -11.30 52.98 20.16
CA ASP A 384 -11.93 54.13 19.41
C ASP A 384 -11.48 55.63 19.54
N PRO A 385 -11.85 56.58 18.61
CA PRO A 385 -12.61 56.45 17.34
C PRO A 385 -12.15 57.33 16.11
N TYR A 386 -12.91 57.22 15.00
CA TYR A 386 -13.34 58.31 14.06
C TYR A 386 -12.82 58.39 12.59
N TRP A 387 -13.56 57.71 11.68
CA TRP A 387 -13.75 57.88 10.20
C TRP A 387 -12.55 57.70 9.25
N ASP A 388 -12.57 56.88 8.18
CA ASP A 388 -13.58 56.51 7.14
C ASP A 388 -13.64 57.45 5.90
N SER A 389 -13.15 56.95 4.76
CA SER A 389 -13.87 57.02 3.46
C SER A 389 -13.16 56.29 2.30
N LEU A 390 -13.95 55.47 1.58
CA LEU A 390 -13.60 54.69 0.39
C LEU A 390 -13.03 55.49 -0.82
N ARG A 391 -12.16 54.85 -1.62
CA ARG A 391 -12.32 54.53 -3.10
C ARG A 391 -11.02 53.95 -3.68
N ARG A 392 -11.01 52.80 -4.37
CA ARG A 392 -11.47 52.47 -5.76
C ARG A 392 -10.45 52.84 -6.87
N VAL A 393 -9.72 51.81 -7.33
CA VAL A 393 -9.34 51.44 -8.73
C VAL A 393 -8.59 52.45 -9.62
N GLN A 394 -7.69 51.90 -10.46
CA GLN A 394 -7.00 52.46 -11.66
C GLN A 394 -5.53 52.89 -11.43
N SER A 395 -4.61 52.77 -12.40
CA SER A 395 -4.47 51.95 -13.62
C SER A 395 -3.08 52.21 -14.25
N THR A 396 -2.63 51.35 -15.17
CA THR A 396 -1.76 51.59 -16.37
C THR A 396 -0.46 52.43 -16.23
N ASP A 397 0.66 52.05 -16.84
CA ASP A 397 0.98 52.21 -18.28
C ASP A 397 2.37 51.56 -18.57
N SER A 398 2.84 51.26 -19.80
CA SER A 398 2.40 51.69 -21.14
C SER A 398 2.89 50.75 -22.28
N LEU A 399 2.01 50.53 -23.27
CA LEU A 399 2.20 50.50 -24.76
C LEU A 399 3.41 49.77 -25.42
N GLY A 400 3.26 49.08 -26.57
CA GLY A 400 2.06 48.81 -27.38
C GLY A 400 2.33 48.29 -28.81
N SER A 401 1.23 48.12 -29.58
CA SER A 401 1.11 47.59 -30.97
C SER A 401 1.02 46.05 -31.08
N SER A 402 0.22 45.43 -31.98
CA SER A 402 -0.88 45.91 -32.86
C SER A 402 -1.84 44.76 -33.26
N LEU A 403 -2.66 44.89 -34.32
CA LEU A 403 -3.74 43.96 -34.73
C LEU A 403 -3.40 43.11 -35.98
N GLY A 404 -4.09 41.95 -36.14
CA GLY A 404 -4.34 41.35 -37.46
C GLY A 404 -4.82 39.88 -37.46
N ALA A 405 -6.01 39.61 -38.01
CA ALA A 405 -6.53 38.27 -38.38
C ALA A 405 -6.97 38.31 -39.87
N PRO A 406 -7.46 37.23 -40.56
CA PRO A 406 -7.68 35.83 -40.17
C PRO A 406 -7.23 34.77 -41.23
N GLN A 407 -7.63 33.49 -41.04
CA GLN A 407 -7.78 32.38 -42.03
C GLN A 407 -6.55 31.81 -42.78
N GLY A 408 -6.51 30.47 -42.96
CA GLY A 408 -5.71 29.83 -44.03
C GLY A 408 -5.26 28.38 -43.77
N LEU A 409 -5.52 27.48 -44.72
CA LEU A 409 -5.06 26.08 -44.78
C LEU A 409 -3.54 25.95 -45.03
N GLY A 410 -2.95 24.81 -44.63
CA GLY A 410 -1.98 24.11 -45.49
C GLY A 410 -0.51 23.99 -45.03
N ALA A 411 -0.17 22.78 -44.56
CA ALA A 411 0.89 21.90 -45.09
C ALA A 411 2.41 22.29 -45.12
N TYR A 412 3.22 21.25 -44.86
CA TYR A 412 4.62 21.02 -45.28
C TYR A 412 5.79 21.93 -44.83
N ASN A 413 6.57 21.37 -43.89
CA ASN A 413 8.00 21.02 -43.99
C ASN A 413 9.14 22.07 -44.12
N HIS A 414 10.23 21.73 -43.40
CA HIS A 414 11.68 21.98 -43.66
C HIS A 414 12.44 23.19 -43.06
N LYS A 415 13.36 22.82 -42.13
CA LYS A 415 14.82 23.09 -42.09
C LYS A 415 15.38 24.54 -42.23
N ALA A 416 16.09 24.98 -41.19
CA ALA A 416 17.49 25.49 -41.22
C ALA A 416 17.99 25.71 -39.77
N LYS A 417 19.05 25.04 -39.26
CA LYS A 417 20.51 25.25 -39.45
C LYS A 417 21.12 26.44 -38.69
N SER A 418 22.02 26.11 -37.75
CA SER A 418 23.32 26.76 -37.42
C SER A 418 24.13 25.69 -36.66
N ALA A 419 25.25 25.15 -37.20
CA ALA A 419 26.62 25.68 -37.17
C ALA A 419 27.29 25.54 -35.77
N SER A 420 28.51 25.03 -35.58
CA SER A 420 29.61 24.64 -36.52
C SER A 420 30.82 23.98 -35.77
N HIS A 421 31.80 23.42 -36.51
CA HIS A 421 33.23 23.15 -36.11
C HIS A 421 33.51 22.01 -35.08
N LEU A 422 34.48 21.08 -35.21
CA LEU A 422 35.48 20.70 -36.25
C LEU A 422 35.85 19.20 -36.15
N ASP A 423 36.10 18.57 -37.31
CA ASP A 423 37.22 17.68 -37.75
C ASP A 423 37.88 16.61 -36.83
N SER A 424 38.46 15.49 -37.32
CA SER A 424 38.19 14.55 -38.45
C SER A 424 39.33 13.51 -38.58
N GLU A 425 39.02 12.23 -38.82
CA GLU A 425 39.80 11.16 -39.53
C GLU A 425 38.95 9.86 -39.41
N SER A 426 38.26 9.27 -40.42
CA SER A 426 38.63 8.71 -41.76
C SER A 426 39.64 7.55 -41.69
N ASP A 427 39.49 6.38 -42.34
CA ASP A 427 38.47 5.81 -43.25
C ASP A 427 38.69 4.26 -43.25
N PHE A 428 37.72 3.36 -43.47
CA PHE A 428 37.27 2.88 -44.79
C PHE A 428 36.05 1.93 -44.66
N GLY A 429 35.01 2.11 -45.51
CA GLY A 429 33.94 1.11 -45.78
C GLY A 429 34.25 0.23 -47.01
N PRO A 430 33.29 -0.23 -47.85
CA PRO A 430 31.80 -0.22 -47.80
C PRO A 430 31.17 -1.66 -47.79
N LEU A 431 29.92 -1.97 -47.43
CA LEU A 431 28.55 -1.46 -47.73
C LEU A 431 27.95 -1.94 -49.08
N VAL A 432 26.90 -2.80 -49.02
CA VAL A 432 25.63 -2.93 -49.81
C VAL A 432 24.83 -4.11 -49.16
N GLY A 433 23.51 -4.13 -48.93
CA GLY A 433 22.43 -3.13 -49.07
C GLY A 433 21.10 -3.74 -49.56
N ALA A 434 19.99 -3.54 -48.82
CA ALA A 434 18.56 -3.62 -49.25
C ALA A 434 17.99 -4.98 -49.76
N ASP A 435 16.69 -5.32 -49.67
CA ASP A 435 15.56 -4.77 -48.87
C ASP A 435 14.40 -5.80 -48.67
N CYS A 436 13.38 -5.39 -47.93
CA CYS A 436 12.19 -6.08 -47.38
C CYS A 436 11.10 -6.68 -48.32
N GLY A 437 10.20 -7.52 -47.77
CA GLY A 437 8.74 -7.42 -48.08
C GLY A 437 7.84 -8.62 -48.45
N ALA A 438 7.54 -9.53 -47.49
CA ALA A 438 6.26 -10.27 -47.22
C ALA A 438 5.28 -10.85 -48.31
N SER A 439 4.80 -12.11 -48.03
CA SER A 439 3.40 -12.65 -48.15
C SER A 439 2.71 -12.69 -49.55
N ASP A 440 2.12 -13.78 -50.09
CA ASP A 440 1.26 -14.85 -49.51
C ASP A 440 0.97 -16.02 -50.51
N GLY A 441 0.40 -17.16 -50.06
CA GLY A 441 -0.67 -17.88 -50.80
C GLY A 441 -0.41 -19.16 -51.66
N PHE A 442 -0.39 -20.34 -51.03
CA PHE A 442 -0.98 -21.65 -51.45
C PHE A 442 -0.64 -22.43 -52.76
N SER A 443 -0.49 -23.76 -52.55
CA SER A 443 -0.87 -24.94 -53.37
C SER A 443 0.12 -25.67 -54.31
N ASP A 444 0.15 -27.00 -54.09
CA ASP A 444 0.35 -28.15 -54.98
C ASP A 444 1.69 -28.54 -55.67
N ALA A 445 2.32 -29.55 -55.03
CA ALA A 445 2.44 -30.94 -55.53
C ALA A 445 3.52 -31.36 -56.57
N LEU A 446 4.41 -32.24 -56.07
CA LEU A 446 4.98 -33.46 -56.69
C LEU A 446 6.16 -33.41 -57.70
N SER A 447 7.06 -34.38 -57.46
CA SER A 447 7.79 -35.23 -58.42
C SER A 447 9.26 -34.97 -58.83
N VAL A 448 10.12 -35.85 -58.27
CA VAL A 448 11.13 -36.70 -58.97
C VAL A 448 12.51 -36.11 -59.33
N SER A 449 13.50 -36.54 -58.53
CA SER A 449 14.83 -37.09 -58.88
C SER A 449 15.86 -36.35 -59.78
N SER A 450 17.13 -36.49 -59.37
CA SER A 450 18.26 -37.03 -60.17
C SER A 450 19.55 -36.17 -60.22
N MET A 451 20.57 -36.65 -59.51
CA MET A 451 22.03 -36.44 -59.61
C MET A 451 22.63 -35.34 -60.52
N LYS A 452 23.54 -34.54 -59.94
CA LYS A 452 24.97 -34.47 -60.36
C LYS A 452 25.83 -33.63 -59.38
N LEU A 453 26.84 -34.26 -58.77
CA LEU A 453 27.99 -33.56 -58.20
C LEU A 453 28.98 -33.25 -59.33
N THR A 454 29.32 -31.98 -59.52
CA THR A 454 30.28 -31.55 -60.54
C THR A 454 31.72 -31.64 -60.02
N SER A 455 32.55 -32.39 -60.72
CA SER A 455 34.00 -32.48 -60.47
C SER A 455 34.68 -31.11 -60.65
N SER A 456 35.34 -30.62 -59.60
CA SER A 456 36.24 -29.47 -59.69
C SER A 456 37.65 -29.92 -60.04
N HIS A 457 38.20 -29.37 -61.13
CA HIS A 457 39.50 -29.72 -61.67
C HIS A 457 40.65 -29.30 -60.73
N PHE A 458 41.61 -30.20 -60.51
CA PHE A 458 42.97 -29.82 -60.13
C PHE A 458 43.71 -29.27 -61.37
N LEU A 459 44.30 -28.09 -61.26
CA LEU A 459 45.21 -27.51 -62.26
C LEU A 459 46.62 -27.47 -61.69
N LEU A 460 47.58 -28.07 -62.40
CA LEU A 460 49.00 -28.01 -62.06
C LEU A 460 49.57 -26.62 -62.40
N THR A 461 50.51 -26.13 -61.60
CA THR A 461 51.16 -24.83 -61.85
C THR A 461 52.05 -24.90 -63.10
N LYS A 462 52.23 -23.78 -63.81
CA LYS A 462 53.08 -23.72 -65.03
C LYS A 462 54.49 -24.27 -64.81
N ASP A 463 55.08 -24.08 -63.64
CA ASP A 463 56.41 -24.61 -63.33
C ASP A 463 56.42 -26.12 -63.10
N GLN A 464 55.31 -26.71 -62.64
CA GLN A 464 55.14 -28.16 -62.53
C GLN A 464 54.98 -28.80 -63.92
N GLU A 465 54.21 -28.18 -64.82
CA GLU A 465 54.16 -28.63 -66.23
C GLU A 465 55.53 -28.53 -66.94
N LYS A 466 56.34 -27.52 -66.57
CA LYS A 466 57.68 -27.31 -67.14
C LYS A 466 58.69 -28.32 -66.62
N ALA A 467 58.64 -28.65 -65.33
CA ALA A 467 59.49 -29.67 -64.71
C ALA A 467 59.21 -31.09 -65.26
N ILE A 468 57.96 -31.41 -65.61
CA ILE A 468 57.59 -32.72 -66.19
C ILE A 468 58.02 -32.85 -67.67
N LYS A 469 58.25 -31.73 -68.37
CA LYS A 469 58.61 -31.69 -69.81
C LYS A 469 60.10 -31.42 -70.09
N ALA A 470 60.90 -31.14 -69.08
CA ALA A 470 62.34 -30.97 -69.24
C ALA A 470 63.02 -32.33 -69.46
N MET A 471 63.70 -32.50 -70.60
CA MET A 471 64.60 -33.64 -70.82
C MET A 471 65.71 -33.60 -69.75
N THR A 472 66.10 -34.77 -69.23
CA THR A 472 67.27 -34.82 -68.35
C THR A 472 68.56 -34.63 -69.16
N PRO A 473 69.65 -34.12 -68.56
CA PRO A 473 70.92 -33.93 -69.31
C PRO A 473 71.42 -35.21 -70.00
N GLU A 474 71.25 -36.37 -69.38
CA GLU A 474 71.58 -37.68 -69.96
C GLU A 474 70.72 -38.05 -71.19
N GLN A 475 69.48 -37.55 -71.28
CA GLN A 475 68.62 -37.71 -72.46
C GLN A 475 69.03 -36.77 -73.61
N GLU A 476 69.61 -35.61 -73.30
CA GLU A 476 70.10 -34.65 -74.29
C GLU A 476 71.44 -35.10 -74.92
N GLU A 477 72.32 -35.69 -74.11
CA GLU A 477 73.56 -36.34 -74.59
C GLU A 477 73.25 -37.59 -75.44
N THR A 478 72.32 -38.45 -75.01
CA THR A 478 71.95 -39.65 -75.79
C THR A 478 71.22 -39.31 -77.09
N ALA A 479 70.43 -38.23 -77.14
CA ALA A 479 69.86 -37.71 -78.38
C ALA A 479 70.94 -37.21 -79.35
N SER A 480 71.99 -36.52 -78.86
CA SER A 480 73.12 -36.06 -79.68
C SER A 480 73.95 -37.23 -80.24
N LEU A 481 74.15 -38.29 -79.46
CA LEU A 481 74.85 -39.51 -79.91
C LEU A 481 74.04 -40.27 -80.98
N LEU A 482 72.72 -40.38 -80.82
CA LEU A 482 71.85 -41.01 -81.82
C LEU A 482 71.73 -40.19 -83.11
N SER A 483 71.70 -38.85 -83.02
CA SER A 483 71.75 -37.97 -84.19
C SER A 483 73.03 -38.18 -85.00
N SER A 484 74.17 -38.32 -84.33
CA SER A 484 75.49 -38.49 -84.95
C SER A 484 75.66 -39.81 -85.72
N ILE A 485 74.86 -40.83 -85.40
CA ILE A 485 74.87 -42.15 -86.07
C ILE A 485 74.06 -42.15 -87.38
N SER A 486 73.20 -41.15 -87.59
CA SER A 486 72.26 -41.13 -88.73
C SER A 486 72.81 -40.56 -90.05
N HIS A 487 74.07 -40.09 -90.10
CA HIS A 487 74.63 -39.34 -91.23
C HIS A 487 76.03 -39.82 -91.70
N ALA A 488 76.18 -41.12 -92.01
CA ALA A 488 77.22 -41.61 -92.95
C ALA A 488 76.92 -43.05 -93.43
N PRO A 489 76.82 -43.32 -94.75
CA PRO A 489 76.83 -44.67 -95.28
C PRO A 489 78.28 -45.19 -95.48
N ASP A 490 78.47 -46.49 -95.25
CA ASP A 490 79.65 -47.30 -95.57
C ASP A 490 81.04 -46.77 -95.17
N THR A 491 81.43 -47.04 -93.93
CA THR A 491 82.81 -47.47 -93.61
C THR A 491 82.83 -48.27 -92.31
N ALA A 492 83.78 -49.21 -92.17
CA ALA A 492 83.79 -50.19 -91.08
C ALA A 492 83.86 -49.54 -89.68
N PHE A 493 82.81 -49.74 -88.88
CA PHE A 493 82.71 -49.17 -87.53
C PHE A 493 83.60 -49.94 -86.53
N LEU A 494 84.72 -49.33 -86.14
CA LEU A 494 85.42 -49.65 -84.90
C LEU A 494 84.83 -48.78 -83.77
N PRO A 495 84.57 -49.33 -82.57
CA PRO A 495 83.97 -48.56 -81.47
C PRO A 495 84.96 -47.49 -80.93
N PRO A 496 84.47 -46.30 -80.50
CA PRO A 496 85.32 -45.26 -79.94
C PRO A 496 86.09 -45.69 -78.68
N SER A 497 87.31 -45.19 -78.54
CA SER A 497 88.21 -45.52 -77.42
C SER A 497 87.57 -45.19 -76.06
N GLY A 498 87.41 -46.20 -75.21
CA GLY A 498 86.75 -46.12 -73.90
C GLY A 498 85.43 -46.90 -73.83
N TYR A 499 84.80 -47.19 -74.98
CA TYR A 499 83.57 -47.96 -75.05
C TYR A 499 83.89 -49.45 -75.26
N ARG A 500 83.79 -50.23 -74.18
CA ARG A 500 83.81 -51.70 -74.26
C ARG A 500 82.47 -52.17 -74.83
N LEU A 501 82.53 -52.94 -75.92
CA LEU A 501 81.38 -53.73 -76.39
C LEU A 501 80.95 -54.66 -75.26
N VAL A 502 79.79 -54.35 -74.67
CA VAL A 502 79.15 -55.16 -73.63
C VAL A 502 78.72 -56.47 -74.29
N SER A 503 79.19 -57.60 -73.76
CA SER A 503 78.78 -58.91 -74.28
C SER A 503 77.29 -59.16 -74.03
N ASP A 504 76.64 -59.98 -74.86
CA ASP A 504 75.20 -60.27 -74.68
C ASP A 504 74.88 -60.80 -73.28
N SER A 505 75.79 -61.52 -72.63
CA SER A 505 75.64 -61.97 -71.24
C SER A 505 75.69 -60.81 -70.24
N GLU A 506 76.63 -59.86 -70.38
CA GLU A 506 76.73 -58.66 -69.54
C GLU A 506 75.54 -57.71 -69.76
N TRP A 507 75.04 -57.59 -71.00
CA TRP A 507 73.86 -56.78 -71.33
C TRP A 507 72.58 -57.40 -70.77
N ASN A 508 72.41 -58.73 -70.89
CA ASN A 508 71.30 -59.44 -70.26
C ASN A 508 71.37 -59.36 -68.73
N LEU A 509 72.56 -59.42 -68.13
CA LEU A 509 72.73 -59.24 -66.69
C LEU A 509 72.37 -57.82 -66.25
N LEU A 510 72.78 -56.79 -67.01
CA LEU A 510 72.40 -55.40 -66.75
C LEU A 510 70.90 -55.18 -66.91
N GLN A 511 70.27 -55.74 -67.95
CA GLN A 511 68.79 -55.72 -68.07
C GLN A 511 68.11 -56.44 -66.91
N GLN A 512 68.67 -57.56 -66.43
CA GLN A 512 68.12 -58.29 -65.30
C GLN A 512 68.26 -57.49 -64.01
N GLU A 513 69.40 -56.81 -63.79
CA GLU A 513 69.61 -55.91 -62.65
C GLU A 513 68.75 -54.66 -62.73
N VAL A 514 68.54 -54.05 -63.90
CA VAL A 514 67.58 -52.94 -64.08
C VAL A 514 66.14 -53.41 -63.84
N LYS A 515 65.76 -54.62 -64.30
CA LYS A 515 64.47 -55.25 -63.97
C LYS A 515 64.36 -55.61 -62.49
N ASN A 516 65.46 -55.91 -61.80
CA ASN A 516 65.48 -56.22 -60.37
C ASN A 516 65.44 -54.94 -59.51
N ALA A 517 66.16 -53.89 -59.90
CA ALA A 517 66.10 -52.56 -59.32
C ALA A 517 64.71 -51.95 -59.51
N GLY A 518 64.13 -52.03 -60.72
CA GLY A 518 62.74 -51.65 -60.98
C GLY A 518 61.73 -52.46 -60.16
N ARG A 519 61.96 -53.76 -59.90
CA ARG A 519 61.12 -54.57 -59.00
C ARG A 519 61.34 -54.30 -57.50
N LYS A 520 62.46 -53.70 -57.11
CA LYS A 520 62.76 -53.27 -55.73
C LYS A 520 62.25 -51.84 -55.45
N LEU A 521 62.43 -50.92 -56.39
CA LEU A 521 62.04 -49.50 -56.29
C LEU A 521 60.60 -49.23 -56.75
N GLY A 522 60.03 -50.08 -57.61
CA GLY A 522 58.64 -49.98 -58.07
C GLY A 522 57.60 -50.51 -57.08
N ARG A 523 58.01 -51.04 -55.93
CA ARG A 523 57.10 -51.33 -54.81
C ARG A 523 56.92 -50.05 -54.00
N ARG A 524 55.67 -49.67 -53.73
CA ARG A 524 55.36 -48.54 -52.84
C ARG A 524 56.02 -48.80 -51.48
N CYS A 525 56.71 -47.81 -50.92
CA CYS A 525 57.32 -47.95 -49.60
C CYS A 525 56.21 -48.05 -48.54
N ASP A 526 56.13 -49.18 -47.84
CA ASP A 526 55.09 -49.45 -46.85
C ASP A 526 55.09 -48.41 -45.71
N MET A 527 56.28 -47.90 -45.33
CA MET A 527 56.41 -46.81 -44.36
C MET A 527 55.81 -45.51 -44.87
N CYS A 528 56.11 -45.10 -46.11
CA CYS A 528 55.51 -43.91 -46.72
C CYS A 528 54.00 -44.04 -46.86
N SER A 529 53.49 -45.22 -47.24
CA SER A 529 52.03 -45.46 -47.31
C SER A 529 51.37 -45.46 -45.94
N ASN A 530 52.07 -45.87 -44.88
CA ASN A 530 51.58 -45.77 -43.50
C ASN A 530 51.52 -44.30 -43.05
N TYR A 531 52.58 -43.51 -43.25
CA TYR A 531 52.57 -42.08 -42.94
C TYR A 531 51.54 -41.29 -43.79
N GLU A 532 51.34 -41.65 -45.05
CA GLU A 532 50.29 -41.07 -45.91
C GLU A 532 48.89 -41.34 -45.32
N LYS A 533 48.61 -42.58 -44.89
CA LYS A 533 47.35 -42.92 -44.21
C LYS A 533 47.18 -42.20 -42.87
N GLN A 534 48.24 -42.10 -42.06
CA GLN A 534 48.20 -41.35 -40.81
C GLN A 534 47.94 -39.86 -41.05
N LEU A 535 48.57 -39.26 -42.06
CA LEU A 535 48.34 -37.87 -42.44
C LEU A 535 46.90 -37.64 -42.92
N GLN A 536 46.34 -38.56 -43.72
CA GLN A 536 44.93 -38.50 -44.15
C GLN A 536 43.96 -38.61 -42.96
N VAL A 537 44.24 -39.47 -41.98
CA VAL A 537 43.43 -39.57 -40.75
C VAL A 537 43.50 -38.27 -39.95
N ILE A 538 44.70 -37.71 -39.76
CA ILE A 538 44.89 -36.42 -39.05
C ILE A 538 44.19 -35.28 -39.80
N GLN A 539 44.26 -35.23 -41.13
CA GLN A 539 43.55 -34.25 -41.96
C GLN A 539 42.02 -34.40 -41.87
N GLY A 540 41.50 -35.63 -41.79
CA GLY A 540 40.09 -35.89 -41.51
C GLY A 540 39.65 -35.35 -40.15
N GLN A 541 40.42 -35.66 -39.10
CA GLN A 541 40.18 -35.15 -37.74
C GLN A 541 40.29 -33.62 -37.64
N GLU A 542 41.20 -33.01 -38.41
CA GLU A 542 41.37 -31.55 -38.49
C GLU A 542 40.22 -30.85 -39.24
N ALA A 543 39.62 -31.52 -40.24
CA ALA A 543 38.40 -31.07 -40.88
C ALA A 543 37.17 -31.20 -39.96
N GLU A 544 36.99 -32.34 -39.29
CA GLU A 544 35.90 -32.59 -38.34
C GLU A 544 35.93 -31.59 -37.17
N THR A 545 37.10 -31.39 -36.55
CA THR A 545 37.26 -30.40 -35.46
C THR A 545 37.01 -28.98 -35.93
N ARG A 546 37.45 -28.60 -37.15
CA ARG A 546 37.14 -27.28 -37.75
C ARG A 546 35.63 -27.07 -37.93
N ASP A 547 34.89 -28.08 -38.39
CA ASP A 547 33.44 -27.98 -38.54
C ASP A 547 32.69 -27.99 -37.19
N GLN A 548 33.22 -28.71 -36.19
CA GLN A 548 32.76 -28.63 -34.80
C GLN A 548 32.92 -27.19 -34.25
N VAL A 549 34.08 -26.56 -34.49
CA VAL A 549 34.35 -25.16 -34.11
C VAL A 549 33.41 -24.19 -34.82
N LYS A 550 33.14 -24.36 -36.13
CA LYS A 550 32.15 -23.52 -36.85
C LYS A 550 30.75 -23.64 -36.24
N LYS A 551 30.30 -24.87 -35.91
CA LYS A 551 29.01 -25.08 -35.22
C LYS A 551 28.97 -24.37 -33.88
N LEU A 552 30.01 -24.51 -33.06
CA LEU A 552 30.10 -23.83 -31.77
C LEU A 552 30.13 -22.29 -31.92
N GLN A 553 30.87 -21.75 -32.90
CA GLN A 553 30.86 -20.32 -33.20
C GLN A 553 29.49 -19.81 -33.64
N MET A 554 28.75 -20.58 -34.44
CA MET A 554 27.40 -20.20 -34.88
C MET A 554 26.39 -20.25 -33.72
N MET A 555 26.44 -21.28 -32.86
CA MET A 555 25.60 -21.32 -31.66
C MET A 555 25.95 -20.22 -30.66
N LEU A 556 27.24 -19.92 -30.46
CA LEU A 556 27.68 -18.82 -29.60
C LEU A 556 27.16 -17.48 -30.11
N ARG A 557 27.21 -17.25 -31.43
CA ARG A 557 26.69 -16.03 -32.04
C ARG A 557 25.17 -15.92 -31.86
N GLN A 558 24.43 -16.99 -32.14
CA GLN A 558 22.97 -17.03 -31.91
C GLN A 558 22.59 -16.78 -30.44
N ALA A 559 23.35 -17.35 -29.49
CA ALA A 559 23.15 -17.11 -28.06
C ALA A 559 23.46 -15.66 -27.66
N ASN A 560 24.50 -15.05 -28.24
CA ASN A 560 24.84 -13.65 -27.99
C ASN A 560 23.79 -12.70 -28.59
N ASP A 561 23.36 -12.92 -29.83
CA ASP A 561 22.30 -12.14 -30.48
C ASP A 561 20.96 -12.26 -29.72
N GLN A 562 20.71 -13.39 -29.07
CA GLN A 562 19.55 -13.60 -28.20
C GLN A 562 19.70 -12.88 -26.85
N LEU A 563 20.90 -12.87 -26.27
CA LEU A 563 21.20 -12.15 -25.03
C LEU A 563 21.08 -10.63 -25.22
N GLU A 564 21.57 -10.09 -26.34
CA GLU A 564 21.44 -8.66 -26.66
C GLU A 564 19.97 -8.25 -26.80
N ARG A 565 19.14 -9.07 -27.46
CA ARG A 565 17.69 -8.84 -27.56
C ARG A 565 17.00 -8.87 -26.19
N THR A 566 17.25 -9.89 -25.36
CA THR A 566 16.62 -9.95 -24.03
C THR A 566 17.11 -8.86 -23.07
N MET A 567 18.35 -8.38 -23.21
CA MET A 567 18.83 -7.21 -22.46
C MET A 567 18.13 -5.92 -22.90
N ALA A 568 17.91 -5.71 -24.20
CA ALA A 568 17.18 -4.54 -24.71
C ALA A 568 15.70 -4.55 -24.27
N GLU A 569 15.01 -5.68 -24.44
CA GLU A 569 13.63 -5.89 -23.97
C GLU A 569 13.51 -5.64 -22.46
N LYS A 570 14.45 -6.16 -21.66
CA LYS A 570 14.51 -5.90 -20.22
C LYS A 570 14.66 -4.41 -19.91
N GLN A 571 15.54 -3.70 -20.61
CA GLN A 571 15.76 -2.28 -20.37
C GLN A 571 14.50 -1.45 -20.69
N GLU A 572 13.86 -1.72 -21.83
CA GLU A 572 12.61 -1.05 -22.21
C GLU A 572 11.48 -1.33 -21.19
N LEU A 573 11.38 -2.57 -20.70
CA LEU A 573 10.44 -2.92 -19.63
C LEU A 573 10.75 -2.16 -18.34
N GLU A 574 12.00 -2.11 -17.89
CA GLU A 574 12.41 -1.35 -16.70
C GLU A 574 12.09 0.15 -16.83
N GLU A 575 12.37 0.77 -17.98
CA GLU A 575 12.05 2.17 -18.25
C GLU A 575 10.54 2.41 -18.26
N SER A 576 9.76 1.52 -18.88
CA SER A 576 8.30 1.61 -18.89
C SER A 576 7.69 1.47 -17.49
N VAL A 577 8.26 0.62 -16.63
CA VAL A 577 7.85 0.44 -15.23
C VAL A 577 8.23 1.66 -14.39
N LYS A 578 9.44 2.21 -14.56
CA LYS A 578 9.87 3.45 -13.90
C LYS A 578 8.93 4.61 -14.25
N LEU A 579 8.60 4.79 -15.53
CA LEU A 579 7.72 5.87 -16.01
C LEU A 579 6.28 5.72 -15.47
N LYS A 580 5.71 4.50 -15.53
CA LYS A 580 4.37 4.20 -14.98
C LYS A 580 4.33 4.34 -13.45
N SER A 581 5.41 3.97 -12.75
CA SER A 581 5.54 4.15 -11.30
C SER A 581 5.55 5.62 -10.92
N MET A 582 6.36 6.45 -11.60
CA MET A 582 6.38 7.91 -11.41
C MET A 582 5.03 8.57 -11.69
N SER A 583 4.35 8.18 -12.78
CA SER A 583 3.01 8.69 -13.08
C SER A 583 1.98 8.32 -12.01
N LYS A 584 2.01 7.08 -11.49
CA LYS A 584 1.15 6.65 -10.38
C LYS A 584 1.47 7.39 -9.07
N TYR A 585 2.76 7.62 -8.78
CA TYR A 585 3.19 8.38 -7.61
C TYR A 585 2.68 9.83 -7.65
N LEU A 586 2.78 10.50 -8.81
CA LEU A 586 2.25 11.86 -8.98
C LEU A 586 0.72 11.92 -8.85
N LEU A 587 0.01 10.93 -9.41
CA LEU A 587 -1.45 10.82 -9.26
C LEU A 587 -1.85 10.58 -7.80
N PHE A 588 -1.14 9.68 -7.10
CA PHE A 588 -1.37 9.42 -5.67
C PHE A 588 -1.10 10.67 -4.83
N PHE A 589 0.00 11.38 -5.08
CA PHE A 589 0.33 12.64 -4.40
C PHE A 589 -0.75 13.71 -4.61
N PHE A 590 -1.28 13.83 -5.83
CA PHE A 590 -2.38 14.75 -6.14
C PHE A 590 -3.66 14.40 -5.37
N ILE A 591 -4.11 13.13 -5.44
CA ILE A 591 -5.31 12.66 -4.75
C ILE A 591 -5.15 12.81 -3.23
N HIS A 592 -3.99 12.48 -2.68
CA HIS A 592 -3.70 12.64 -1.25
C HIS A 592 -3.72 14.11 -0.82
N ASN A 593 -3.22 15.05 -1.64
CA ASN A 593 -3.32 16.48 -1.33
C ASN A 593 -4.77 16.97 -1.38
N GLN A 594 -5.53 16.56 -2.39
CA GLN A 594 -6.95 16.88 -2.52
C GLN A 594 -7.75 16.34 -1.32
N GLN A 595 -7.49 15.10 -0.90
CA GLN A 595 -8.11 14.51 0.28
C GLN A 595 -7.77 15.31 1.54
N ARG A 596 -6.49 15.60 1.80
CA ARG A 596 -6.07 16.40 2.97
C ARG A 596 -6.71 17.79 3.00
N HIS A 597 -6.89 18.42 1.84
CA HIS A 597 -7.59 19.70 1.74
C HIS A 597 -9.10 19.56 2.03
N SER A 598 -9.74 18.49 1.55
CA SER A 598 -11.15 18.21 1.85
C SER A 598 -11.40 17.90 3.33
N GLU A 599 -10.47 17.19 3.99
CA GLU A 599 -10.51 16.89 5.42
C GLU A 599 -10.37 18.18 6.26
N ALA A 600 -9.44 19.07 5.89
CA ALA A 600 -9.28 20.38 6.53
C ALA A 600 -10.53 21.27 6.37
N LEU A 601 -11.14 21.27 5.18
CA LEU A 601 -12.39 22.00 4.92
C LEU A 601 -13.56 21.44 5.74
N LEU A 602 -13.69 20.11 5.84
CA LEU A 602 -14.71 19.47 6.67
C LEU A 602 -14.54 19.80 8.16
N ALA A 603 -13.30 19.80 8.68
CA ALA A 603 -13.02 20.20 10.04
C ALA A 603 -13.40 21.67 10.32
N ALA A 604 -13.06 22.58 9.41
CA ALA A 604 -13.43 23.99 9.50
C ALA A 604 -14.96 24.20 9.47
N LEU A 605 -15.68 23.49 8.60
CA LEU A 605 -17.14 23.53 8.53
C LEU A 605 -17.81 22.96 9.80
N GLN A 606 -17.26 21.88 10.38
CA GLN A 606 -17.73 21.34 11.66
C GLN A 606 -17.53 22.33 12.82
N GLN A 607 -16.38 23.02 12.86
CA GLN A 607 -16.11 24.05 13.86
C GLN A 607 -17.05 25.26 13.71
N ALA A 608 -17.25 25.74 12.47
CA ALA A 608 -18.16 26.84 12.16
C ALA A 608 -19.62 26.50 12.52
N PHE A 609 -20.09 25.29 12.19
CA PHE A 609 -21.41 24.81 12.60
C PHE A 609 -21.54 24.70 14.13
N GLY A 610 -20.50 24.21 14.80
CA GLY A 610 -20.46 24.15 16.27
C GLY A 610 -20.51 25.53 16.94
N GLN A 611 -19.92 26.56 16.32
CA GLN A 611 -20.02 27.95 16.77
C GLN A 611 -21.42 28.53 16.49
N ALA A 612 -21.94 28.37 15.27
CA ALA A 612 -23.27 28.85 14.89
C ALA A 612 -24.36 28.26 15.81
N LYS A 613 -24.27 26.96 16.12
CA LYS A 613 -25.15 26.29 17.09
C LYS A 613 -25.09 26.96 18.46
N ARG A 614 -23.89 27.19 19.03
CA ARG A 614 -23.74 27.88 20.33
C ARG A 614 -24.34 29.28 20.32
N ASN A 615 -24.04 30.08 19.30
CA ASN A 615 -24.61 31.42 19.13
C ASN A 615 -26.15 31.39 19.10
N THR A 616 -26.76 30.43 18.39
CA THR A 616 -28.24 30.31 18.35
C THR A 616 -28.83 29.85 19.68
N GLN A 617 -28.11 29.03 20.46
CA GLN A 617 -28.53 28.61 21.81
C GLN A 617 -28.46 29.78 22.80
N GLU A 618 -27.42 30.61 22.71
CA GLU A 618 -27.28 31.84 23.50
C GLU A 618 -28.39 32.85 23.17
N GLN A 619 -28.67 33.08 21.89
CA GLN A 619 -29.80 33.93 21.46
C GLN A 619 -31.16 33.38 21.95
N MET A 620 -31.36 32.07 21.92
CA MET A 620 -32.58 31.44 22.46
C MET A 620 -32.70 31.64 23.97
N ALA A 621 -31.60 31.56 24.72
CA ALA A 621 -31.58 31.79 26.16
C ALA A 621 -31.95 33.25 26.51
N VAL A 622 -31.39 34.23 25.80
CA VAL A 622 -31.75 35.66 25.96
C VAL A 622 -33.23 35.90 25.64
N LEU A 623 -33.74 35.29 24.56
CA LEU A 623 -35.16 35.40 24.21
C LEU A 623 -36.06 34.78 25.28
N MET A 624 -35.72 33.61 25.83
CA MET A 624 -36.48 33.01 26.94
C MET A 624 -36.48 33.90 28.19
N GLN A 625 -35.33 34.43 28.59
CA GLN A 625 -35.22 35.33 29.74
C GLN A 625 -36.03 36.62 29.53
N SER A 626 -36.00 37.21 28.33
CA SER A 626 -36.81 38.39 28.00
C SER A 626 -38.33 38.08 28.02
N ARG A 627 -38.73 36.87 27.59
CA ARG A 627 -40.13 36.41 27.64
C ARG A 627 -40.60 36.26 29.08
N GLU A 628 -39.75 35.74 29.96
CA GLU A 628 -40.03 35.58 31.38
C GLU A 628 -40.18 36.93 32.07
N GLN A 629 -39.25 37.87 31.86
CA GLN A 629 -39.35 39.24 32.37
C GLN A 629 -40.65 39.94 31.92
N VAL A 630 -41.02 39.83 30.64
CA VAL A 630 -42.28 40.40 30.13
C VAL A 630 -43.52 39.71 30.75
N ALA A 631 -43.47 38.39 30.99
CA ALA A 631 -44.54 37.66 31.66
C ALA A 631 -44.69 38.05 33.14
N GLU A 632 -43.58 38.28 33.85
CA GLU A 632 -43.57 38.79 35.23
C GLU A 632 -44.14 40.22 35.32
N GLU A 633 -43.72 41.10 34.42
CA GLU A 633 -44.23 42.48 34.32
C GLU A 633 -45.73 42.50 34.00
N LEU A 634 -46.20 41.70 33.03
CA LEU A 634 -47.63 41.53 32.75
C LEU A 634 -48.38 40.99 33.98
N SER A 635 -47.82 40.00 34.67
CA SER A 635 -48.42 39.42 35.89
C SER A 635 -48.45 40.41 37.06
N ARG A 636 -47.50 41.36 37.14
CA ARG A 636 -47.55 42.47 38.10
C ARG A 636 -48.64 43.47 37.72
N LEU A 637 -48.63 43.96 36.49
CA LEU A 637 -49.62 44.92 35.99
C LEU A 637 -51.05 44.37 36.09
N GLN A 638 -51.26 43.07 35.88
CA GLN A 638 -52.57 42.44 36.02
C GLN A 638 -53.03 42.39 37.48
N ARG A 639 -52.15 42.02 38.43
CA ARG A 639 -52.44 42.11 39.87
C ARG A 639 -52.76 43.54 40.32
N ASP A 640 -52.01 44.53 39.83
CA ASP A 640 -52.25 45.94 40.14
C ASP A 640 -53.59 46.41 39.55
N ASN A 641 -53.94 45.99 38.34
CA ASN A 641 -55.20 46.31 37.68
C ASN A 641 -56.40 45.69 38.41
N ASP A 642 -56.29 44.44 38.85
CA ASP A 642 -57.34 43.76 39.60
C ASP A 642 -57.47 44.32 41.03
N SER A 643 -56.36 44.75 41.67
CA SER A 643 -56.39 45.52 42.92
C SER A 643 -57.12 46.87 42.76
N LEU A 644 -56.83 47.60 41.67
CA LEU A 644 -57.48 48.89 41.38
C LEU A 644 -58.96 48.72 41.03
N LYS A 645 -59.34 47.70 40.25
CA LYS A 645 -60.74 47.32 40.00
C LYS A 645 -61.45 46.96 41.29
N GLY A 646 -60.83 46.16 42.16
CA GLY A 646 -61.38 45.80 43.47
C GLY A 646 -61.63 47.02 44.34
N LYS A 647 -60.64 47.93 44.45
CA LYS A 647 -60.78 49.20 45.19
C LYS A 647 -61.86 50.11 44.59
N HIS A 648 -61.91 50.26 43.27
CA HIS A 648 -62.91 51.09 42.60
C HIS A 648 -64.32 50.51 42.73
N ARG A 649 -64.45 49.18 42.68
CA ARG A 649 -65.70 48.45 42.94
C ARG A 649 -66.16 48.70 44.38
N LEU A 650 -65.31 48.48 45.38
CA LEU A 650 -65.62 48.74 46.79
C LEU A 650 -66.03 50.20 47.02
N HIS A 651 -65.30 51.17 46.46
CA HIS A 651 -65.68 52.59 46.55
C HIS A 651 -67.02 52.90 45.88
N SER A 652 -67.34 52.25 44.75
CA SER A 652 -68.62 52.44 44.05
C SER A 652 -69.78 51.78 44.80
N GLU A 653 -69.56 50.60 45.39
CA GLU A 653 -70.53 49.89 46.22
C GLU A 653 -70.82 50.69 47.51
N LEU A 654 -69.79 51.18 48.22
CA LEU A 654 -69.92 52.11 49.37
C LEU A 654 -70.65 53.42 49.03
N GLN A 655 -70.52 53.93 47.80
CA GLN A 655 -71.19 55.16 47.37
C GLN A 655 -72.65 54.92 46.92
N GLN A 656 -73.01 53.69 46.56
CA GLN A 656 -74.37 53.29 46.17
C GLN A 656 -75.18 52.70 47.34
N GLU A 657 -74.54 52.41 48.47
CA GLU A 657 -75.20 51.89 49.66
C GLU A 657 -76.15 52.95 50.26
N GLU A 658 -77.46 52.65 50.28
CA GLU A 658 -78.51 53.56 50.75
C GLU A 658 -78.41 53.79 52.27
N GLY A 659 -77.57 54.74 52.65
CA GLY A 659 -77.25 55.05 54.04
C GLY A 659 -75.94 55.80 54.24
N PHE A 660 -75.12 55.99 53.20
CA PHE A 660 -73.84 56.73 53.30
C PHE A 660 -74.04 58.23 53.59
N LEU A 661 -74.25 58.56 54.86
CA LEU A 661 -74.21 59.92 55.40
C LEU A 661 -72.79 60.19 55.90
N MET A 662 -72.07 61.10 55.23
CA MET A 662 -70.78 61.59 55.72
C MET A 662 -70.99 62.24 57.11
N PRO A 663 -70.39 61.73 58.21
CA PRO A 663 -70.72 62.19 59.55
C PRO A 663 -70.40 63.67 59.74
N GLY A 664 -71.45 64.50 59.86
CA GLY A 664 -71.32 65.95 59.99
C GLY A 664 -71.00 66.40 61.41
N THR A 665 -71.18 65.52 62.41
CA THR A 665 -71.01 65.85 63.82
C THR A 665 -70.14 64.83 64.56
N VAL A 666 -69.40 65.31 65.58
CA VAL A 666 -68.50 64.48 66.39
C VAL A 666 -69.25 63.39 67.17
N GLN A 667 -70.51 63.62 67.52
CA GLN A 667 -71.35 62.68 68.27
C GLN A 667 -71.80 61.47 67.45
N GLU A 668 -71.94 61.60 66.13
CA GLU A 668 -72.23 60.49 65.19
C GLU A 668 -70.95 59.71 64.85
N LEU A 669 -69.81 60.41 64.81
CA LEU A 669 -68.50 59.86 64.44
C LEU A 669 -67.94 58.92 65.52
N GLN A 670 -68.23 59.19 66.80
CA GLN A 670 -67.71 58.43 67.94
C GLN A 670 -68.21 56.96 68.03
N PRO A 671 -69.51 56.64 67.91
CA PRO A 671 -69.98 55.25 67.85
C PRO A 671 -69.56 54.53 66.56
N LEU A 672 -69.51 55.25 65.42
CA LEU A 672 -69.05 54.67 64.15
C LEU A 672 -67.57 54.24 64.24
N VAL A 673 -66.70 55.06 64.86
CA VAL A 673 -65.30 54.68 65.11
C VAL A 673 -65.18 53.49 66.07
N ALA A 674 -66.10 53.34 67.03
CA ALA A 674 -66.12 52.15 67.89
C ALA A 674 -66.49 50.88 67.10
N GLN A 675 -67.53 50.94 66.27
CA GLN A 675 -67.94 49.82 65.40
C GLN A 675 -66.86 49.47 64.36
N LEU A 676 -66.21 50.47 63.74
CA LEU A 676 -65.10 50.24 62.82
C LEU A 676 -63.89 49.60 63.52
N ARG A 677 -63.61 49.94 64.79
CA ARG A 677 -62.56 49.25 65.57
C ARG A 677 -62.93 47.81 65.86
N GLU A 678 -64.18 47.52 66.21
CA GLU A 678 -64.67 46.16 66.43
C GLU A 678 -64.61 45.31 65.15
N ALA A 679 -65.08 45.85 64.02
CA ALA A 679 -65.00 45.21 62.71
C ALA A 679 -63.56 44.95 62.25
N VAL A 680 -62.65 45.90 62.47
CA VAL A 680 -61.21 45.70 62.19
C VAL A 680 -60.61 44.60 63.06
N VAL A 681 -61.03 44.47 64.33
CA VAL A 681 -60.59 43.38 65.20
C VAL A 681 -61.12 42.02 64.70
N THR A 682 -62.40 41.92 64.31
CA THR A 682 -62.97 40.66 63.81
C THR A 682 -62.39 40.22 62.46
N GLU A 683 -62.18 41.15 61.53
CA GLU A 683 -61.51 40.85 60.26
C GLU A 683 -60.04 40.45 60.48
N ARG A 684 -59.36 41.10 61.44
CA ARG A 684 -57.98 40.72 61.78
C ARG A 684 -57.91 39.29 62.34
N THR A 685 -58.78 38.92 63.27
CA THR A 685 -58.78 37.54 63.82
C THR A 685 -59.15 36.49 62.77
N ALA A 686 -60.06 36.79 61.83
CA ALA A 686 -60.36 35.92 60.70
C ALA A 686 -59.16 35.76 59.74
N SER A 687 -58.45 36.86 59.48
CA SER A 687 -57.21 36.84 58.68
C SER A 687 -56.10 36.02 59.36
N ASP A 688 -55.89 36.22 60.66
CA ASP A 688 -54.84 35.51 61.42
C ASP A 688 -55.12 33.99 61.43
N HIS A 689 -56.37 33.55 61.59
CA HIS A 689 -56.75 32.13 61.48
C HIS A 689 -56.59 31.55 60.06
N LEU A 690 -56.81 32.36 59.02
CA LEU A 690 -56.54 31.94 57.64
C LEU A 690 -55.03 31.78 57.39
N GLU A 691 -54.22 32.68 57.95
CA GLU A 691 -52.76 32.63 57.90
C GLU A 691 -52.23 31.38 58.63
N GLU A 692 -52.72 31.07 59.84
CA GLU A 692 -52.41 29.84 60.58
C GLU A 692 -52.72 28.57 59.75
N ARG A 693 -53.89 28.53 59.08
CA ARG A 693 -54.30 27.40 58.24
C ARG A 693 -53.40 27.24 57.01
N LEU A 694 -53.06 28.33 56.32
CA LEU A 694 -52.15 28.31 55.18
C LEU A 694 -50.72 27.93 55.62
N MET A 695 -50.28 28.35 56.81
CA MET A 695 -48.98 27.96 57.34
C MET A 695 -48.92 26.46 57.66
N ALA A 696 -50.00 25.88 58.19
CA ALA A 696 -50.12 24.44 58.38
C ALA A 696 -50.12 23.66 57.04
N GLU A 697 -50.82 24.17 56.01
CA GLU A 697 -50.82 23.59 54.66
C GLU A 697 -49.43 23.64 54.00
N VAL A 698 -48.70 24.77 54.14
CA VAL A 698 -47.31 24.91 53.68
C VAL A 698 -46.36 23.96 54.42
N LEU A 699 -46.57 23.71 55.71
CA LEU A 699 -45.77 22.72 56.46
C LEU A 699 -46.06 21.30 55.98
N PHE A 700 -47.33 20.92 55.79
CA PHE A 700 -47.71 19.62 55.25
C PHE A 700 -47.13 19.37 53.85
N LEU A 701 -47.21 20.36 52.95
CA LEU A 701 -46.61 20.27 51.61
C LEU A 701 -45.08 20.16 51.65
N LYS A 702 -44.40 20.82 52.61
CA LYS A 702 -42.96 20.66 52.82
C LYS A 702 -42.61 19.26 53.32
N GLU A 703 -43.36 18.71 54.27
CA GLU A 703 -43.18 17.33 54.74
C GLU A 703 -43.41 16.31 53.62
N GLN A 704 -44.43 16.53 52.77
CA GLN A 704 -44.67 15.70 51.59
C GLN A 704 -43.52 15.77 50.58
N ILE A 705 -43.05 16.97 50.22
CA ILE A 705 -41.90 17.15 49.31
C ILE A 705 -40.64 16.50 49.90
N GLN A 706 -40.41 16.63 51.20
CA GLN A 706 -39.27 16.00 51.87
C GLN A 706 -39.37 14.46 51.86
N ALA A 707 -40.56 13.90 52.02
CA ALA A 707 -40.79 12.46 51.90
C ALA A 707 -40.61 11.96 50.46
N GLU A 708 -41.14 12.67 49.47
CA GLU A 708 -40.95 12.37 48.04
C GLU A 708 -39.47 12.47 47.64
N GLN A 709 -38.73 13.45 48.17
CA GLN A 709 -37.30 13.60 47.92
C GLN A 709 -36.48 12.49 48.59
N CYS A 710 -36.80 12.09 49.82
CA CYS A 710 -36.18 10.92 50.45
C CYS A 710 -36.45 9.64 49.65
N LEU A 711 -37.68 9.43 49.15
CA LEU A 711 -37.99 8.29 48.27
C LEU A 711 -37.20 8.34 46.95
N LYS A 712 -37.02 9.53 46.36
CA LYS A 712 -36.18 9.74 45.18
C LYS A 712 -34.73 9.37 45.46
N GLU A 713 -34.16 9.83 46.57
CA GLU A 713 -32.77 9.56 46.98
C GLU A 713 -32.56 8.03 47.18
N ASN A 714 -33.47 7.33 47.85
CA ASN A 714 -33.42 5.87 47.99
C ASN A 714 -33.49 5.12 46.63
N LEU A 715 -34.26 5.63 45.67
CA LEU A 715 -34.31 5.06 44.31
C LEU A 715 -33.03 5.34 43.53
N GLU A 716 -32.45 6.53 43.66
CA GLU A 716 -31.17 6.89 43.04
C GLU A 716 -30.02 6.04 43.62
N GLU A 717 -29.99 5.79 44.94
CA GLU A 717 -29.06 4.86 45.58
C GLU A 717 -29.24 3.42 45.07
N THR A 718 -30.48 2.95 44.92
CA THR A 718 -30.76 1.59 44.41
C THR A 718 -30.27 1.43 42.96
N LEU A 719 -30.57 2.40 42.09
CA LEU A 719 -30.11 2.39 40.70
C LEU A 719 -28.58 2.52 40.60
N GLN A 720 -27.95 3.28 41.50
CA GLN A 720 -26.49 3.38 41.58
C GLN A 720 -25.84 2.03 41.94
N LEU A 721 -26.43 1.28 42.88
CA LEU A 721 -25.98 -0.08 43.22
C LEU A 721 -26.17 -1.06 42.06
N GLU A 722 -27.26 -0.98 41.30
CA GLU A 722 -27.45 -1.78 40.08
C GLU A 722 -26.39 -1.44 39.01
N ILE A 723 -26.10 -0.15 38.80
CA ILE A 723 -25.04 0.31 37.90
C ILE A 723 -23.65 -0.19 38.35
N GLU A 724 -23.38 -0.23 39.65
CA GLU A 724 -22.13 -0.75 40.21
C GLU A 724 -22.02 -2.27 40.04
N GLY A 725 -23.10 -3.03 40.29
CA GLY A 725 -23.18 -4.46 39.96
C GLY A 725 -22.91 -4.75 38.48
N CYS A 726 -23.53 -3.99 37.56
CA CYS A 726 -23.24 -4.13 36.12
C CYS A 726 -21.78 -3.82 35.77
N LYS A 727 -21.13 -2.86 36.44
CA LYS A 727 -19.69 -2.59 36.24
C LYS A 727 -18.82 -3.75 36.73
N GLU A 728 -19.16 -4.36 37.86
CA GLU A 728 -18.47 -5.55 38.38
C GLU A 728 -18.64 -6.76 37.45
N GLU A 729 -19.84 -6.99 36.90
CA GLU A 729 -20.07 -8.02 35.89
C GLU A 729 -19.24 -7.79 34.62
N ILE A 730 -19.20 -6.55 34.11
CA ILE A 730 -18.35 -6.19 32.95
C ILE A 730 -16.87 -6.42 33.27
N ALA A 731 -16.41 -6.06 34.48
CA ALA A 731 -15.04 -6.31 34.92
C ALA A 731 -14.73 -7.82 35.00
N SER A 732 -15.66 -8.63 35.51
CA SER A 732 -15.57 -10.10 35.56
C SER A 732 -15.54 -10.73 34.15
N CYS A 733 -16.39 -10.27 33.23
CA CYS A 733 -16.33 -10.69 31.83
C CYS A 733 -15.00 -10.28 31.17
N SER A 734 -14.43 -9.12 31.53
CA SER A 734 -13.14 -8.68 31.01
C SER A 734 -11.97 -9.53 31.52
N SER A 735 -11.98 -9.96 32.79
CA SER A 735 -10.95 -10.83 33.35
C SER A 735 -11.04 -12.25 32.79
N LEU A 736 -12.26 -12.81 32.68
CA LEU A 736 -12.52 -14.07 31.98
C LEU A 736 -12.03 -14.03 30.52
N LYS A 737 -12.20 -12.91 29.82
CA LYS A 737 -11.66 -12.71 28.46
C LYS A 737 -10.13 -12.72 28.47
N THR A 738 -9.46 -12.05 29.42
CA THR A 738 -7.98 -12.09 29.50
C THR A 738 -7.44 -13.48 29.82
N GLU A 739 -8.13 -14.25 30.68
CA GLU A 739 -7.78 -15.65 30.95
C GLU A 739 -8.00 -16.55 29.74
N LEU A 740 -9.07 -16.36 28.97
CA LEU A 740 -9.29 -17.09 27.72
C LEU A 740 -8.16 -16.82 26.70
N GLU A 741 -7.73 -15.56 26.54
CA GLU A 741 -6.60 -15.23 25.67
C GLU A 741 -5.24 -15.73 26.22
N ARG A 742 -5.10 -15.93 27.54
CA ARG A 742 -3.93 -16.63 28.12
C ARG A 742 -3.95 -18.12 27.76
N VAL A 743 -5.07 -18.80 27.97
CA VAL A 743 -5.24 -20.23 27.65
C VAL A 743 -5.09 -20.50 26.15
N LYS A 744 -5.53 -19.59 25.27
CA LYS A 744 -5.29 -19.70 23.82
C LYS A 744 -3.80 -19.68 23.48
N ARG A 745 -3.04 -18.72 24.03
CA ARG A 745 -1.58 -18.64 23.80
C ARG A 745 -0.85 -19.88 24.31
N GLU A 746 -1.23 -20.38 25.49
CA GLU A 746 -0.67 -21.63 26.03
C GLU A 746 -1.03 -22.85 25.16
N ARG A 747 -2.24 -22.91 24.60
CA ARG A 747 -2.63 -23.93 23.62
C ARG A 747 -1.77 -23.84 22.35
N GLU A 748 -1.60 -22.65 21.79
CA GLU A 748 -0.78 -22.41 20.58
C GLU A 748 0.68 -22.79 20.80
N GLU A 749 1.26 -22.46 21.96
CA GLU A 749 2.63 -22.82 22.33
C GLU A 749 2.80 -24.35 22.46
N VAL A 750 1.84 -25.04 23.08
CA VAL A 750 1.81 -26.51 23.13
C VAL A 750 1.63 -27.12 21.74
N GLU A 751 0.79 -26.55 20.88
CA GLU A 751 0.56 -27.01 19.51
C GLU A 751 1.84 -26.88 18.65
N LEU A 752 2.58 -25.76 18.78
CA LEU A 752 3.92 -25.57 18.20
C LEU A 752 4.95 -26.57 18.77
N SER A 753 4.94 -26.83 20.08
CA SER A 753 5.82 -27.82 20.70
C SER A 753 5.53 -29.25 20.20
N ILE A 754 4.27 -29.59 19.94
CA ILE A 754 3.86 -30.87 19.34
C ILE A 754 4.33 -30.95 17.88
N LEU A 755 4.14 -29.90 17.07
CA LEU A 755 4.63 -29.86 15.68
C LEU A 755 6.16 -30.01 15.60
N SER A 756 6.89 -29.35 16.50
CA SER A 756 8.35 -29.51 16.65
C SER A 756 8.72 -30.96 16.99
N SER A 757 8.02 -31.56 17.94
CA SER A 757 8.23 -32.97 18.34
C SER A 757 7.93 -33.95 17.20
N LEU A 758 6.89 -33.70 16.40
CA LEU A 758 6.55 -34.49 15.21
C LEU A 758 7.62 -34.37 14.10
N SER A 759 8.21 -33.18 13.93
CA SER A 759 9.36 -32.97 13.04
C SER A 759 10.58 -33.80 13.47
N VAL A 760 10.89 -33.82 14.77
CA VAL A 760 11.95 -34.66 15.34
C VAL A 760 11.65 -36.15 15.15
N ILE A 761 10.42 -36.60 15.39
CA ILE A 761 10.02 -38.00 15.16
C ILE A 761 10.14 -38.38 13.67
N SER A 762 9.72 -37.49 12.76
CA SER A 762 9.83 -37.69 11.32
C SER A 762 11.29 -37.83 10.87
N THR A 763 12.16 -36.92 11.30
CA THR A 763 13.60 -36.99 10.98
C THR A 763 14.28 -38.23 11.59
N VAL A 764 13.90 -38.65 12.81
CA VAL A 764 14.36 -39.92 13.39
C VAL A 764 13.87 -41.12 12.58
N TYR A 765 12.61 -41.14 12.11
CA TYR A 765 12.07 -42.19 11.26
C TYR A 765 12.80 -42.29 9.91
N TYR A 766 13.05 -41.16 9.25
CA TYR A 766 13.84 -41.10 8.00
C TYR A 766 15.29 -41.59 8.22
N ASN A 767 15.94 -41.17 9.30
CA ASN A 767 17.29 -41.63 9.66
C ASN A 767 17.32 -43.14 9.93
N HIS A 768 16.35 -43.67 10.69
CA HIS A 768 16.25 -45.10 10.97
C HIS A 768 16.04 -45.91 9.67
N ARG A 769 15.16 -45.45 8.78
CA ARG A 769 14.94 -46.06 7.46
C ARG A 769 16.20 -46.04 6.58
N CYS A 770 16.97 -44.95 6.60
CA CYS A 770 18.24 -44.86 5.87
C CYS A 770 19.32 -45.81 6.44
N ILE A 771 19.40 -45.93 7.78
CA ILE A 771 20.29 -46.89 8.45
C ILE A 771 19.89 -48.33 8.09
N MET A 772 18.59 -48.64 8.09
CA MET A 772 18.08 -49.96 7.75
C MET A 772 18.37 -50.33 6.30
N LEU A 773 18.19 -49.40 5.33
CA LEU A 773 18.59 -49.63 3.93
C LEU A 773 20.10 -49.88 3.79
N ARG A 774 20.95 -49.11 4.49
CA ARG A 774 22.41 -49.33 4.46
C ARG A 774 22.81 -50.68 5.04
N ALA A 775 22.19 -51.09 6.15
CA ALA A 775 22.43 -52.40 6.76
C ALA A 775 22.05 -53.54 5.81
N MET A 776 20.88 -53.42 5.14
CA MET A 776 20.40 -54.38 4.15
C MET A 776 21.34 -54.48 2.94
N LEU A 777 21.78 -53.35 2.39
CA LEU A 777 22.73 -53.29 1.27
C LEU A 777 24.12 -53.86 1.64
N SER A 778 24.54 -53.66 2.89
CA SER A 778 25.77 -54.24 3.42
C SER A 778 25.64 -55.76 3.66
N LEU A 779 24.43 -56.25 3.93
CA LEU A 779 24.17 -57.69 4.08
C LEU A 779 24.28 -58.38 2.71
N THR A 780 23.62 -57.85 1.68
CA THR A 780 23.71 -58.39 0.31
C THR A 780 25.14 -58.34 -0.23
N LEU A 781 25.90 -57.29 0.07
CA LEU A 781 27.33 -57.21 -0.26
C LEU A 781 28.21 -58.25 0.46
N CYS A 782 27.80 -58.72 1.65
CA CYS A 782 28.45 -59.81 2.34
C CYS A 782 28.03 -61.18 1.77
N GLU A 783 26.76 -61.34 1.38
CA GLU A 783 26.26 -62.54 0.69
C GLU A 783 26.94 -62.74 -0.67
N ASP A 784 27.04 -61.69 -1.49
CA ASP A 784 27.79 -61.69 -2.76
C ASP A 784 29.26 -62.10 -2.58
N LYS A 785 29.90 -61.63 -1.49
CA LYS A 785 31.28 -62.00 -1.16
C LYS A 785 31.39 -63.44 -0.69
N ALA A 786 30.45 -63.92 0.11
CA ALA A 786 30.40 -65.31 0.55
C ALA A 786 30.17 -66.26 -0.64
N GLN A 787 29.28 -65.91 -1.57
CA GLN A 787 29.07 -66.66 -2.81
C GLN A 787 30.32 -66.69 -3.69
N ARG A 788 31.02 -65.56 -3.88
CA ARG A 788 32.28 -65.54 -4.63
C ARG A 788 33.35 -66.42 -3.98
N LEU A 789 33.54 -66.31 -2.67
CA LEU A 789 34.48 -67.16 -1.93
C LEU A 789 34.10 -68.64 -2.00
N GLN A 790 32.80 -68.98 -2.02
CA GLN A 790 32.34 -70.35 -2.26
C GLN A 790 32.69 -70.82 -3.68
N THR A 791 32.44 -70.01 -4.71
CA THR A 791 32.82 -70.38 -6.10
C THR A 791 34.33 -70.50 -6.28
N GLU A 792 35.14 -69.64 -5.66
CA GLU A 792 36.60 -69.75 -5.66
C GLU A 792 37.07 -71.03 -4.94
N LEU A 793 36.41 -71.39 -3.83
CA LEU A 793 36.69 -72.62 -3.10
C LEU A 793 36.33 -73.85 -3.94
N ASP A 794 35.14 -73.89 -4.56
CA ASP A 794 34.67 -74.99 -5.40
C ASP A 794 35.58 -75.18 -6.63
N VAL A 795 36.02 -74.09 -7.27
CA VAL A 795 37.02 -74.12 -8.35
C VAL A 795 38.37 -74.64 -7.83
N SER A 796 38.80 -74.22 -6.64
CA SER A 796 40.05 -74.72 -6.04
C SER A 796 39.97 -76.22 -5.71
N GLU A 797 38.81 -76.71 -5.25
CA GLU A 797 38.57 -78.12 -4.96
C GLU A 797 38.51 -78.95 -6.26
N ALA A 798 37.92 -78.41 -7.34
CA ALA A 798 37.95 -79.03 -8.66
C ALA A 798 39.37 -79.16 -9.20
N VAL A 799 40.16 -78.07 -9.19
CA VAL A 799 41.58 -78.09 -9.57
C VAL A 799 42.37 -79.09 -8.72
N GLN A 800 42.11 -79.18 -7.42
CA GLN A 800 42.78 -80.11 -6.52
C GLN A 800 42.38 -81.57 -6.81
N LYS A 801 41.10 -81.85 -7.08
CA LYS A 801 40.61 -83.16 -7.55
C LYS A 801 41.26 -83.57 -8.87
N ASP A 802 41.41 -82.64 -9.81
CA ASP A 802 42.02 -82.93 -11.10
C ASP A 802 43.54 -83.13 -10.99
N PHE A 803 44.22 -82.41 -10.09
CA PHE A 803 45.63 -82.68 -9.77
C PHE A 803 45.81 -84.07 -9.12
N VAL A 804 44.84 -84.51 -8.29
CA VAL A 804 44.81 -85.87 -7.72
C VAL A 804 44.53 -86.92 -8.82
N LYS A 805 43.57 -86.70 -9.73
CA LYS A 805 43.34 -87.61 -10.87
C LYS A 805 44.57 -87.69 -11.79
N LEU A 806 45.20 -86.56 -12.09
CA LEU A 806 46.37 -86.49 -12.97
C LEU A 806 47.57 -87.23 -12.35
N SER A 807 47.82 -87.03 -11.06
CA SER A 807 48.87 -87.75 -10.33
C SER A 807 48.57 -89.24 -10.20
N GLN A 808 47.32 -89.65 -9.93
CA GLN A 808 46.90 -91.05 -9.95
C GLN A 808 47.07 -91.70 -11.33
N ASN A 809 46.72 -91.01 -12.42
CA ASN A 809 46.92 -91.49 -13.78
C ASN A 809 48.42 -91.63 -14.08
N LEU A 810 49.23 -90.61 -13.79
CA LEU A 810 50.69 -90.65 -13.97
C LEU A 810 51.33 -91.81 -13.18
N GLN A 811 50.87 -92.05 -11.95
CA GLN A 811 51.35 -93.13 -11.09
C GLN A 811 50.91 -94.52 -11.61
N MET A 812 49.70 -94.65 -12.16
CA MET A 812 49.27 -95.83 -12.92
C MET A 812 50.12 -96.07 -14.19
N GLN A 813 50.48 -95.03 -14.94
CA GLN A 813 51.36 -95.19 -16.11
C GLN A 813 52.79 -95.60 -15.71
N MET A 814 53.34 -94.99 -14.65
CA MET A 814 54.64 -95.37 -14.11
C MET A 814 54.67 -96.84 -13.66
N GLU A 815 53.61 -97.33 -13.00
CA GLU A 815 53.52 -98.73 -12.58
C GLU A 815 53.32 -99.68 -13.77
N ARG A 816 52.54 -99.29 -14.80
CA ARG A 816 52.47 -100.04 -16.07
C ARG A 816 53.80 -100.15 -16.80
N ILE A 817 54.62 -99.10 -16.77
CA ILE A 817 56.00 -99.11 -17.31
C ILE A 817 56.89 -100.02 -16.47
N ARG A 818 56.70 -100.05 -15.15
CA ARG A 818 57.46 -100.90 -14.22
C ARG A 818 57.17 -102.39 -14.36
N GLN A 819 55.94 -102.73 -14.76
CA GLN A 819 55.48 -104.10 -15.02
C GLN A 819 55.66 -104.54 -16.49
N ALA A 820 56.40 -103.77 -17.30
CA ALA A 820 56.60 -104.08 -18.72
C ALA A 820 57.86 -104.94 -18.95
N ASP A 821 57.65 -106.22 -19.29
CA ASP A 821 58.73 -107.21 -19.47
C ASP A 821 59.66 -106.97 -20.69
N CYS A 822 59.34 -106.00 -21.57
CA CYS A 822 60.19 -105.67 -22.72
C CYS A 822 60.05 -104.21 -23.19
N LEU A 823 61.12 -103.71 -23.83
CA LEU A 823 61.23 -102.31 -24.30
C LEU A 823 60.18 -101.89 -25.32
N ASP A 824 59.70 -102.81 -26.17
CA ASP A 824 58.67 -102.47 -27.16
C ASP A 824 57.27 -102.33 -26.53
N ARG A 825 57.01 -102.98 -25.38
CA ARG A 825 55.79 -102.79 -24.59
C ARG A 825 55.75 -101.38 -23.97
N ILE A 826 56.90 -100.88 -23.52
CA ILE A 826 57.05 -99.52 -22.97
C ILE A 826 56.76 -98.45 -24.04
N LYS A 827 57.21 -98.65 -25.28
CA LYS A 827 56.91 -97.73 -26.40
C LYS A 827 55.42 -97.64 -26.74
N VAL A 828 54.65 -98.72 -26.59
CA VAL A 828 53.20 -98.69 -26.81
C VAL A 828 52.51 -97.87 -25.70
N ILE A 829 52.86 -98.09 -24.43
CA ILE A 829 52.32 -97.34 -23.29
C ILE A 829 52.60 -95.83 -23.40
N LEU A 830 53.77 -95.45 -23.92
CA LEU A 830 54.16 -94.05 -24.18
C LEU A 830 53.50 -93.43 -25.42
N ASN A 831 52.99 -94.23 -26.36
CA ASN A 831 52.28 -93.73 -27.54
C ASN A 831 50.75 -93.67 -27.31
N ASP A 832 50.20 -94.54 -26.44
CA ASP A 832 48.79 -94.51 -26.03
C ASP A 832 48.49 -93.36 -25.04
N THR A 833 49.51 -92.70 -24.49
CA THR A 833 49.36 -91.56 -23.57
C THR A 833 49.08 -90.25 -24.33
N ASN A 834 47.88 -90.16 -24.90
CA ASN A 834 47.35 -88.91 -25.46
C ASN A 834 47.14 -87.87 -24.35
N LEU A 835 48.06 -86.91 -24.24
CA LEU A 835 47.97 -85.73 -23.35
C LEU A 835 47.00 -84.65 -23.88
N THR A 836 45.91 -85.04 -24.54
CA THR A 836 44.96 -84.15 -25.21
C THR A 836 43.85 -83.60 -24.32
N ASP A 837 43.74 -84.06 -23.07
CA ASP A 837 42.64 -83.73 -22.14
C ASP A 837 42.72 -82.30 -21.53
N ILE A 838 43.59 -81.43 -22.05
CA ILE A 838 43.65 -80.01 -21.66
C ILE A 838 42.61 -79.16 -22.41
N ASN A 839 42.09 -79.63 -23.56
CA ASN A 839 41.18 -78.87 -24.42
C ASN A 839 39.68 -79.18 -24.20
N GLN A 840 39.28 -79.67 -23.02
CA GLN A 840 37.85 -79.90 -22.66
C GLN A 840 37.39 -79.09 -21.44
N LEU A 841 37.99 -77.92 -21.22
CA LEU A 841 37.40 -76.90 -20.35
C LEU A 841 36.32 -76.14 -21.15
N PRO A 842 35.08 -76.01 -20.65
CA PRO A 842 34.14 -75.06 -21.23
C PRO A 842 34.63 -73.63 -20.97
N ASP A 843 34.49 -72.73 -21.95
CA ASP A 843 34.71 -71.31 -21.73
C ASP A 843 33.60 -70.75 -20.82
N THR A 844 34.03 -70.24 -19.65
CA THR A 844 33.25 -69.55 -18.58
C THR A 844 32.20 -70.35 -17.82
#